data_AF-A0A399PQB8-F1
#
_entry.id   AF-A0A399PQB8-F1
#
_cell.length_a   1.000
_cell.length_b   1.000
_cell.length_c   1.000
_cell.angle_alpha   90.00
_cell.angle_beta   90.00
_cell.angle_gamma   90.00
#
_symmetry.space_group_name_H-M   'P 1'
#
loop_
_entity.id
_entity.type
_entity.pdbx_description
1 polymer ?
#
loop_
_entity_poly.entity_id
_entity_poly.type
_entity_poly.pdbx_seq_one_letter_code
_entity_poly.pdbx_strand_id
1 'polypeptide(L)'
;MPTLRSFFLAALLGLSLTVGPLQAAEPPSSEAVQANLDKLTDSKLPEADKKALQTLLQNTLNQLNNRRDYDQKLIDLKQQLATAPKQTIENTRELARLKATAVVPVAQRFTKENIQQLEQILTERSTQQSDLQKALADANSLIITAQTRPERAQAEIASSQTRIQQINSILKTGKDSGKTLSAEQRDLLNAELAALNALIPLRRQELAGNNQLQDLGNSQHDLLTEKSDRLDHEIQELQTLINQKRLTLSQETVTQQSIEAQKSGSSTLLATESAANLKLSDYLLKSTDRLNELTQQNLQTKQQLDSVTQSDSALDEQINVLKGSLLLSKILYKQKQALPRLKVDRDLADQIADIRLYQFEINQQREQLSNPATYVDTLLSTQPPEQVTPQLRKNLLDLANTRVDLLERLSRELSAMLNESITLQLNQKQLLSTAQSLRATLDEQMFWIPSNKPLDSEWLRGVPERLKRQIDTLPLASSLSELTDGLTQRPLLFLPLALLIGALLWRRKQLYARLNKVHQDIGHFKRDSQWHTPQAILINILLAMPVALGLALCGLALQIDARGQNANMGAALLQMGQAWLVFYTAYRILAPGGVAELHFRWEKPQVEFLQGWVRRLGLVVMALVAVVAVAELQPAALADDVIGMPVVLTCYALMAWLLSRLLISSPTHENASLFRKAVGIMFTLLPIALFVAVCFGYYYTALKLSDRLINTLYLLMFWLVIEATFVRGLAVAARRLAYQRALAKRQAAKEAGDGEAVIEEPTLDIEKVNEQSLRLIRLALLGGFIAALYWVWADLITVFSYLDNITLYEYTSGTGANMSMVPISIGDMLGALIIIGITFALARNLPGLLEVFVLSKLNLAQGSAYATTTLLSYVIAGVGFVSTLSTLGVSWDKLQWLVAALSVGLGFGMQEIFANFISGIMILFERPVRIGDTITIGNLSGTVSKIRIRATTITDFDRKDIIVPNKTFITGQLINWSLTDTITRVTLKLGVDYGSDLDLVKELLLKAARENPRVLKEPEPHVYFLNFGESTLDHELRMHVRDLGDRNPVIDEVNRFINREFKKQHINISFRQMEVYLKNLHGQEYKLVPVEDDSKTIVPVSGEQKPLQEPPPAKLD
;
A
#
# COMPACT_ATOMS: atom_id res chain seq x y z
N MET A 1 37.20 82.40 41.95
CA MET A 1 37.58 81.01 42.31
C MET A 1 37.59 80.11 41.05
N PRO A 2 38.53 80.27 40.10
CA PRO A 2 38.56 79.50 38.85
C PRO A 2 39.47 78.25 38.90
N THR A 3 40.21 78.04 39.99
CA THR A 3 41.26 77.02 40.12
C THR A 3 40.76 75.62 40.48
N LEU A 4 39.53 75.48 40.99
CA LEU A 4 38.93 74.17 41.32
C LEU A 4 38.34 73.44 40.11
N ARG A 5 37.92 74.18 39.06
CA ARG A 5 37.37 73.57 37.84
C ARG A 5 38.46 72.99 36.93
N SER A 6 39.62 73.65 36.85
CA SER A 6 40.75 73.14 36.06
C SER A 6 41.39 71.90 36.69
N PHE A 7 41.38 71.78 38.02
CA PHE A 7 41.90 70.58 38.70
C PHE A 7 40.99 69.35 38.48
N PHE A 8 39.67 69.53 38.50
CA PHE A 8 38.73 68.44 38.20
C PHE A 8 38.76 68.01 36.72
N LEU A 9 38.93 68.95 35.79
CA LEU A 9 39.05 68.65 34.36
C LEU A 9 40.37 67.94 34.02
N ALA A 10 41.48 68.33 34.66
CA ALA A 10 42.76 67.64 34.50
C ALA A 10 42.76 66.23 35.14
N ALA A 11 42.09 66.05 36.28
CA ALA A 11 41.91 64.74 36.91
C ALA A 11 41.02 63.80 36.07
N LEU A 12 39.97 64.33 35.42
CA LEU A 12 39.11 63.56 34.50
C LEU A 12 39.83 63.18 33.20
N LEU A 13 40.68 64.05 32.65
CA LEU A 13 41.51 63.73 31.48
C LEU A 13 42.62 62.72 31.83
N GLY A 14 43.23 62.82 33.00
CA GLY A 14 44.21 61.84 33.50
C GLY A 14 43.62 60.44 33.72
N LEU A 15 42.36 60.35 34.15
CA LEU A 15 41.62 59.08 34.30
C LEU A 15 41.14 58.47 32.97
N SER A 16 41.05 59.27 31.90
CA SER A 16 40.66 58.79 30.56
C SER A 16 41.83 58.23 29.74
N LEU A 17 43.08 58.48 30.15
CA LEU A 17 44.30 58.01 29.47
C LEU A 17 44.90 56.74 30.09
N THR A 18 44.28 56.17 31.13
CA THR A 18 44.68 54.89 31.76
C THR A 18 43.78 53.72 31.37
N VAL A 19 42.94 53.87 30.34
CA VAL A 19 42.27 52.73 29.71
C VAL A 19 43.21 52.17 28.66
N GLY A 20 44.06 51.22 29.08
CA GLY A 20 44.83 50.40 28.13
C GLY A 20 43.88 49.75 27.11
N PRO A 21 44.34 49.45 25.89
CA PRO A 21 43.52 48.72 24.94
C PRO A 21 43.04 47.45 25.64
N LEU A 22 41.72 47.27 25.74
CA LEU A 22 41.10 46.00 26.11
C LEU A 22 41.54 45.00 25.04
N GLN A 23 42.68 44.33 25.27
CA GLN A 23 43.05 43.15 24.50
C GLN A 23 41.92 42.16 24.67
N ALA A 24 41.27 41.81 23.57
CA ALA A 24 40.38 40.66 23.53
C ALA A 24 41.15 39.46 24.08
N ALA A 25 40.58 38.75 25.05
CA ALA A 25 41.20 37.54 25.58
C ALA A 25 41.50 36.59 24.40
N GLU A 26 42.76 36.14 24.29
CA GLU A 26 43.13 35.22 23.23
C GLU A 26 42.35 33.91 23.38
N PRO A 27 41.83 33.33 22.29
CA PRO A 27 41.15 32.05 22.34
C PRO A 27 42.14 30.96 22.80
N PRO A 28 41.65 29.89 23.45
CA PRO A 28 42.52 28.79 23.89
C PRO A 28 43.19 28.11 22.70
N SER A 29 44.39 27.55 22.92
CA SER A 29 45.08 26.76 21.89
C SER A 29 44.41 25.40 21.71
N SER A 30 44.37 24.90 20.46
CA SER A 30 43.77 23.60 20.15
C SER A 30 44.45 22.46 20.92
N GLU A 31 45.77 22.53 21.10
CA GLU A 31 46.55 21.58 21.89
C GLU A 31 46.14 21.57 23.38
N ALA A 32 45.83 22.73 23.96
CA ALA A 32 45.36 22.82 25.34
C ALA A 32 43.94 22.26 25.50
N VAL A 33 43.05 22.50 24.54
CA VAL A 33 41.68 21.96 24.54
C VAL A 33 41.70 20.43 24.35
N GLN A 34 42.54 19.92 23.46
CA GLN A 34 42.73 18.48 23.26
C GLN A 34 43.30 17.81 24.52
N ALA A 35 44.31 18.41 25.16
CA ALA A 35 44.86 17.91 26.42
C ALA A 35 43.82 17.89 27.55
N ASN A 36 42.87 18.85 27.57
CA ASN A 36 41.77 18.85 28.54
C ASN A 36 40.71 17.78 28.23
N LEU A 37 40.48 17.47 26.95
CA LEU A 37 39.62 16.37 26.51
C LEU A 37 40.22 15.02 26.94
N ASP A 38 41.52 14.83 26.74
CA ASP A 38 42.23 13.58 27.07
C ASP A 38 42.33 13.37 28.60
N LYS A 39 42.45 14.45 29.38
CA LYS A 39 42.41 14.41 30.86
C LYS A 39 41.01 14.13 31.43
N LEU A 40 39.96 14.30 30.63
CA LEU A 40 38.58 14.13 31.08
C LEU A 40 38.22 12.66 31.34
N THR A 41 38.88 11.76 30.61
CA THR A 41 38.80 10.31 30.77
C THR A 41 39.16 9.85 32.18
N ASP A 42 40.13 10.51 32.81
CA ASP A 42 40.64 10.21 34.17
C ASP A 42 39.92 10.99 35.29
N SER A 43 38.93 11.83 34.97
CA SER A 43 38.26 12.70 35.94
C SER A 43 37.27 11.95 36.85
N LYS A 44 37.05 12.41 38.10
CA LYS A 44 36.10 11.83 39.07
C LYS A 44 34.68 12.42 38.99
N LEU A 45 34.32 13.10 37.88
CA LEU A 45 33.02 13.74 37.71
C LEU A 45 31.88 12.73 37.47
N PRO A 46 30.62 13.05 37.82
CA PRO A 46 29.44 12.27 37.42
C PRO A 46 29.35 12.09 35.89
N GLU A 47 28.83 10.96 35.39
CA GLU A 47 28.79 10.66 33.94
C GLU A 47 28.05 11.72 33.11
N ALA A 48 26.97 12.29 33.64
CA ALA A 48 26.21 13.35 32.97
C ALA A 48 27.06 14.63 32.78
N ASP A 49 27.82 15.03 33.80
CA ASP A 49 28.66 16.23 33.77
C ASP A 49 29.90 16.01 32.90
N LYS A 50 30.47 14.80 32.90
CA LYS A 50 31.55 14.40 31.98
C LYS A 50 31.10 14.54 30.53
N LYS A 51 29.92 14.02 30.18
CA LYS A 51 29.40 14.07 28.81
C LYS A 51 29.09 15.51 28.37
N ALA A 52 28.54 16.33 29.26
CA ALA A 52 28.33 17.76 29.01
C ALA A 52 29.66 18.51 28.75
N LEU A 53 30.67 18.29 29.60
CA LEU A 53 31.99 18.94 29.45
C LEU A 53 32.75 18.43 28.21
N GLN A 54 32.65 17.13 27.89
CA GLN A 54 33.19 16.53 26.67
C GLN A 54 32.58 17.18 25.43
N THR A 55 31.25 17.32 25.38
CA THR A 55 30.54 17.95 24.25
C THR A 55 31.00 19.40 24.10
N LEU A 56 31.16 20.11 25.22
CA LEU A 56 31.58 21.50 25.21
C LEU A 56 33.02 21.68 24.68
N LEU A 57 33.96 20.86 25.14
CA LEU A 57 35.35 20.87 24.65
C LEU A 57 35.46 20.44 23.17
N GLN A 58 34.69 19.44 22.74
CA GLN A 58 34.60 19.06 21.32
C GLN A 58 34.07 20.21 20.46
N ASN A 59 33.04 20.91 20.93
CA ASN A 59 32.51 22.09 20.24
C ASN A 59 33.56 23.21 20.17
N THR A 60 34.32 23.45 21.24
CA THR A 60 35.42 24.42 21.24
C THR A 60 36.50 24.04 20.22
N LEU A 61 36.90 22.76 20.17
CA LEU A 61 37.86 22.26 19.20
C LEU A 61 37.35 22.42 17.75
N ASN A 62 36.08 22.12 17.52
CA ASN A 62 35.43 22.31 16.21
C ASN A 62 35.47 23.78 15.78
N GLN A 63 35.22 24.73 16.67
CA GLN A 63 35.32 26.17 16.33
C GLN A 63 36.76 26.60 16.04
N LEU A 64 37.75 26.10 16.78
CA LEU A 64 39.17 26.38 16.50
C LEU A 64 39.60 25.79 15.15
N ASN A 65 39.12 24.60 14.80
CA ASN A 65 39.36 23.98 13.48
C ASN A 65 38.67 24.80 12.37
N ASN A 66 37.42 25.22 12.57
CA ASN A 66 36.71 26.09 11.62
C ASN A 66 37.49 27.38 11.34
N ARG A 67 38.04 28.01 12.38
CA ARG A 67 38.91 29.20 12.20
C ARG A 67 40.07 28.89 11.27
N ARG A 68 40.82 27.81 11.54
CA ARG A 68 41.98 27.41 10.73
C ARG A 68 41.59 27.12 9.28
N ASP A 69 40.47 26.44 9.08
CA ASP A 69 39.92 26.14 7.76
C ASP A 69 39.51 27.41 7.01
N TYR A 70 38.88 28.38 7.68
CA TYR A 70 38.52 29.66 7.07
C TYR A 70 39.75 30.47 6.69
N ASP A 71 40.77 30.50 7.53
CA ASP A 71 42.05 31.16 7.25
C ASP A 71 42.75 30.51 6.05
N GLN A 72 42.77 29.17 5.97
CA GLN A 72 43.34 28.44 4.82
C GLN A 72 42.54 28.71 3.53
N LYS A 73 41.21 28.61 3.57
CA LYS A 73 40.34 28.92 2.42
C LYS A 73 40.52 30.35 1.94
N LEU A 74 40.77 31.30 2.84
CA LEU A 74 41.05 32.69 2.47
C LEU A 74 42.37 32.82 1.71
N ILE A 75 43.40 32.06 2.10
CA ILE A 75 44.69 32.00 1.39
C ILE A 75 44.49 31.40 0.00
N ASP A 76 43.84 30.24 -0.08
CA ASP A 76 43.60 29.52 -1.34
C ASP A 76 42.77 30.38 -2.31
N LEU A 77 41.72 31.04 -1.81
CA LEU A 77 40.89 31.95 -2.58
C LEU A 77 41.70 33.14 -3.12
N LYS A 78 42.58 33.74 -2.31
CA LYS A 78 43.44 34.84 -2.77
C LYS A 78 44.36 34.39 -3.92
N GLN A 79 44.90 33.17 -3.84
CA GLN A 79 45.72 32.59 -4.90
C GLN A 79 44.91 32.32 -6.17
N GLN A 80 43.68 31.81 -6.03
CA GLN A 80 42.77 31.59 -7.16
C GLN A 80 42.39 32.92 -7.84
N LEU A 81 42.04 33.94 -7.05
CA LEU A 81 41.71 35.28 -7.57
C LEU A 81 42.89 35.95 -8.28
N ALA A 82 44.12 35.71 -7.81
CA ALA A 82 45.32 36.21 -8.46
C ALA A 82 45.59 35.57 -9.83
N THR A 83 45.19 34.31 -10.04
CA THR A 83 45.43 33.54 -11.27
C THR A 83 44.25 33.60 -12.26
N ALA A 84 43.03 33.83 -11.77
CA ALA A 84 41.81 33.84 -12.57
C ALA A 84 41.86 34.74 -13.83
N PRO A 85 42.30 36.02 -13.76
CA PRO A 85 42.30 36.89 -14.96
C PRO A 85 43.19 36.36 -16.08
N LYS A 86 44.33 35.76 -15.73
CA LYS A 86 45.25 35.16 -16.71
C LYS A 86 44.60 33.97 -17.41
N GLN A 87 43.96 33.09 -16.64
CA GLN A 87 43.23 31.93 -17.17
C GLN A 87 42.04 32.36 -18.04
N THR A 88 41.26 33.37 -17.64
CA THR A 88 40.15 33.91 -18.45
C THR A 88 40.63 34.40 -19.82
N ILE A 89 41.75 35.11 -19.87
CA ILE A 89 42.35 35.58 -21.12
C ILE A 89 42.85 34.41 -21.98
N GLU A 90 43.48 33.40 -21.38
CA GLU A 90 43.93 32.19 -22.07
C GLU A 90 42.75 31.42 -22.67
N ASN A 91 41.69 31.21 -21.88
CA ASN A 91 40.47 30.51 -22.32
C ASN A 91 39.78 31.22 -23.49
N THR A 92 39.60 32.54 -23.38
CA THR A 92 38.96 33.34 -24.44
C THR A 92 39.79 33.39 -25.71
N ARG A 93 41.14 33.46 -25.60
CA ARG A 93 42.04 33.35 -26.75
C ARG A 93 41.95 31.98 -27.42
N GLU A 94 41.93 30.90 -26.63
CA GLU A 94 41.81 29.54 -27.17
C GLU A 94 40.44 29.31 -27.83
N LEU A 95 39.36 29.80 -27.22
CA LEU A 95 38.01 29.77 -27.78
C LEU A 95 37.94 30.51 -29.13
N ALA A 96 38.50 31.72 -29.20
CA ALA A 96 38.56 32.48 -30.45
C ALA A 96 39.37 31.75 -31.52
N ARG A 97 40.49 31.11 -31.14
CA ARG A 97 41.29 30.28 -32.05
C ARG A 97 40.50 29.07 -32.57
N LEU A 98 39.77 28.36 -31.69
CA LEU A 98 38.95 27.23 -32.08
C LEU A 98 37.85 27.68 -33.05
N LYS A 99 37.06 28.71 -32.69
CA LYS A 99 36.01 29.26 -33.55
C LYS A 99 36.51 29.75 -34.91
N ALA A 100 37.72 30.30 -34.99
CA ALA A 100 38.34 30.73 -36.25
C ALA A 100 38.90 29.56 -37.09
N THR A 101 39.15 28.39 -36.49
CA THR A 101 39.68 27.22 -37.19
C THR A 101 38.55 26.42 -37.83
N ALA A 102 38.55 26.34 -39.17
CA ALA A 102 37.61 25.50 -39.92
C ALA A 102 37.78 24.02 -39.54
N VAL A 103 36.68 23.34 -39.23
CA VAL A 103 36.68 21.91 -38.98
C VAL A 103 36.88 21.20 -40.32
N VAL A 104 37.95 20.41 -40.44
CA VAL A 104 38.17 19.57 -41.63
C VAL A 104 37.24 18.36 -41.52
N PRO A 105 36.39 18.06 -42.53
CA PRO A 105 35.49 16.93 -42.47
C PRO A 105 36.23 15.62 -42.20
N VAL A 106 35.71 14.83 -41.26
CA VAL A 106 36.32 13.54 -40.85
C VAL A 106 36.50 12.61 -42.04
N ALA A 107 35.55 12.64 -42.98
CA ALA A 107 35.59 11.87 -44.22
C ALA A 107 36.85 12.12 -45.05
N GLN A 108 37.42 13.33 -45.02
CA GLN A 108 38.68 13.68 -45.72
C GLN A 108 39.92 13.32 -44.91
N ARG A 109 39.82 13.34 -43.59
CA ARG A 109 40.95 13.12 -42.67
C ARG A 109 41.29 11.63 -42.49
N PHE A 110 40.27 10.77 -42.48
CA PHE A 110 40.42 9.33 -42.21
C PHE A 110 39.95 8.45 -43.37
N THR A 111 39.92 8.96 -44.60
CA THR A 111 39.44 8.21 -45.78
C THR A 111 40.21 6.89 -45.99
N LYS A 112 41.51 6.89 -45.68
CA LYS A 112 42.44 5.77 -45.89
C LYS A 112 42.44 4.74 -44.74
N GLU A 113 41.85 5.07 -43.59
CA GLU A 113 41.82 4.17 -42.43
C GLU A 113 40.81 3.03 -42.66
N ASN A 114 41.11 1.86 -42.08
CA ASN A 114 40.23 0.71 -42.08
C ASN A 114 39.15 0.81 -40.98
N ILE A 115 38.13 -0.05 -41.02
CA ILE A 115 37.01 -0.01 -40.07
C ILE A 115 37.49 -0.20 -38.60
N GLN A 116 38.43 -1.11 -38.35
CA GLN A 116 38.96 -1.36 -36.99
C GLN A 116 39.71 -0.15 -36.41
N GLN A 117 40.49 0.54 -37.24
CA GLN A 117 41.21 1.76 -36.85
C GLN A 117 40.23 2.90 -36.54
N LEU A 118 39.19 3.06 -37.36
CA LEU A 118 38.14 4.06 -37.14
C LEU A 118 37.37 3.79 -35.84
N GLU A 119 37.08 2.53 -35.50
CA GLU A 119 36.43 2.15 -34.24
C GLU A 119 37.30 2.44 -33.01
N GLN A 120 38.62 2.23 -33.11
CA GLN A 120 39.55 2.56 -32.04
C GLN A 120 39.61 4.08 -31.80
N ILE A 121 39.64 4.87 -32.88
CA ILE A 121 39.60 6.34 -32.81
C ILE A 121 38.28 6.81 -32.20
N LEU A 122 37.15 6.22 -32.62
CA LEU A 122 35.83 6.53 -32.06
C LEU A 122 35.80 6.28 -30.54
N THR A 123 36.39 5.17 -30.08
CA THR A 123 36.48 4.84 -28.66
C THR A 123 37.30 5.87 -27.89
N GLU A 124 38.46 6.25 -28.40
CA GLU A 124 39.33 7.27 -27.81
C GLU A 124 38.63 8.64 -27.71
N ARG A 125 37.96 9.07 -28.81
CA ARG A 125 37.20 10.32 -28.85
C ARG A 125 36.01 10.29 -27.89
N SER A 126 35.32 9.16 -27.75
CA SER A 126 34.24 8.99 -26.77
C SER A 126 34.75 9.10 -25.32
N THR A 127 35.95 8.57 -25.01
CA THR A 127 36.55 8.76 -23.67
C THR A 127 36.89 10.22 -23.41
N GLN A 128 37.50 10.91 -24.39
CA GLN A 128 37.80 12.34 -24.28
C GLN A 128 36.53 13.19 -24.09
N GLN A 129 35.43 12.81 -24.73
CA GLN A 129 34.14 13.48 -24.56
C GLN A 129 33.62 13.35 -23.14
N SER A 130 33.76 12.17 -22.52
CA SER A 130 33.43 11.98 -21.11
C SER A 130 34.26 12.86 -20.17
N ASP A 131 35.56 13.00 -20.44
CA ASP A 131 36.44 13.85 -19.62
C ASP A 131 36.10 15.34 -19.77
N LEU A 132 35.79 15.79 -20.99
CA LEU A 132 35.35 17.17 -21.25
C LEU A 132 34.02 17.47 -20.55
N GLN A 133 33.06 16.55 -20.58
CA GLN A 133 31.78 16.70 -19.89
C GLN A 133 31.98 16.84 -18.37
N LYS A 134 32.91 16.08 -17.79
CA LYS A 134 33.26 16.21 -16.37
C LYS A 134 33.83 17.60 -16.05
N ALA A 135 34.77 18.09 -16.86
CA ALA A 135 35.31 19.44 -16.70
C ALA A 135 34.24 20.54 -16.88
N LEU A 136 33.29 20.33 -17.79
CA LEU A 136 32.15 21.22 -18.01
C LEU A 136 31.22 21.24 -16.77
N ALA A 137 31.07 20.10 -16.08
CA ALA A 137 30.39 20.03 -14.78
C ALA A 137 31.04 20.93 -13.73
N ASP A 138 32.37 20.86 -13.61
CA ASP A 138 33.13 21.67 -12.65
C ASP A 138 33.00 23.17 -12.97
N ALA A 139 33.08 23.55 -14.25
CA ALA A 139 32.86 24.93 -14.70
C ALA A 139 31.44 25.42 -14.38
N ASN A 140 30.42 24.58 -14.60
CA ASN A 140 29.04 24.88 -14.26
C ASN A 140 28.83 25.06 -12.75
N SER A 141 29.43 24.19 -11.91
CA SER A 141 29.38 24.35 -10.46
C SER A 141 30.03 25.67 -10.02
N LEU A 142 31.16 26.06 -10.63
CA LEU A 142 31.80 27.36 -10.37
C LEU A 142 30.88 28.54 -10.73
N ILE A 143 30.23 28.51 -11.90
CA ILE A 143 29.28 29.56 -12.34
C ILE A 143 28.12 29.68 -11.37
N ILE A 144 27.49 28.55 -11.02
CA ILE A 144 26.32 28.54 -10.13
C ILE A 144 26.71 29.03 -8.73
N THR A 145 27.87 28.58 -8.23
CA THR A 145 28.43 29.07 -6.97
C THR A 145 28.66 30.58 -7.03
N ALA A 146 29.26 31.11 -8.09
CA ALA A 146 29.49 32.55 -8.25
C ALA A 146 28.19 33.37 -8.38
N GLN A 147 27.17 32.84 -9.04
CA GLN A 147 25.86 33.51 -9.16
C GLN A 147 25.13 33.62 -7.82
N THR A 148 25.36 32.67 -6.92
CA THR A 148 24.60 32.53 -5.67
C THR A 148 25.33 33.00 -4.43
N ARG A 149 26.66 33.07 -4.50
CA ARG A 149 27.56 33.54 -3.45
C ARG A 149 27.21 34.93 -2.89
N PRO A 150 26.75 35.93 -3.68
CA PRO A 150 26.44 37.24 -3.12
C PRO A 150 25.37 37.22 -2.03
N GLU A 151 24.24 36.54 -2.26
CA GLU A 151 23.16 36.43 -1.28
C GLU A 151 23.63 35.66 -0.03
N ARG A 152 24.33 34.53 -0.23
CA ARG A 152 24.83 33.68 0.85
C ARG A 152 25.83 34.43 1.74
N ALA A 153 26.84 35.04 1.13
CA ALA A 153 27.88 35.75 1.85
C ALA A 153 27.31 36.95 2.62
N GLN A 154 26.33 37.68 2.06
CA GLN A 154 25.67 38.78 2.77
C GLN A 154 24.88 38.29 3.99
N ALA A 155 24.09 37.22 3.85
CA ALA A 155 23.32 36.64 4.96
C ALA A 155 24.23 36.08 6.06
N GLU A 156 25.29 35.36 5.70
CA GLU A 156 26.26 34.82 6.64
C GLU A 156 27.04 35.93 7.35
N ILE A 157 27.46 36.99 6.64
CA ILE A 157 28.10 38.15 7.27
C ILE A 157 27.15 38.84 8.26
N ALA A 158 25.90 39.08 7.87
CA ALA A 158 24.92 39.73 8.74
C ALA A 158 24.63 38.92 10.01
N SER A 159 24.34 37.62 9.86
CA SER A 159 24.09 36.72 11.00
C SER A 159 25.33 36.58 11.91
N SER A 160 26.52 36.47 11.31
CA SER A 160 27.79 36.40 12.04
C SER A 160 28.08 37.69 12.81
N GLN A 161 27.78 38.87 12.25
CA GLN A 161 27.90 40.15 12.96
C GLN A 161 26.92 40.24 14.14
N THR A 162 25.66 39.84 13.95
CA THR A 162 24.68 39.78 15.06
C THR A 162 25.15 38.83 16.15
N ARG A 163 25.66 37.65 15.77
CA ARG A 163 26.19 36.67 16.71
C ARG A 163 27.41 37.18 17.47
N ILE A 164 28.36 37.84 16.79
CA ILE A 164 29.51 38.49 17.44
C ILE A 164 29.06 39.52 18.47
N GLN A 165 28.04 40.33 18.17
CA GLN A 165 27.49 41.30 19.14
C GLN A 165 26.88 40.60 20.37
N GLN A 166 26.13 39.51 20.16
CA GLN A 166 25.59 38.69 21.25
C GLN A 166 26.70 38.10 22.11
N ILE A 167 27.69 37.45 21.50
CA ILE A 167 28.84 36.86 22.20
C ILE A 167 29.58 37.93 23.01
N ASN A 168 29.88 39.09 22.41
CA ASN A 168 30.52 40.20 23.11
C ASN A 168 29.70 40.71 24.30
N SER A 169 28.37 40.74 24.18
CA SER A 169 27.49 41.11 25.29
C SER A 169 27.50 40.09 26.42
N ILE A 170 27.52 38.79 26.10
CA ILE A 170 27.58 37.67 27.04
C ILE A 170 28.94 37.67 27.77
N LEU A 171 30.04 37.81 27.04
CA LEU A 171 31.39 37.90 27.60
C LEU A 171 31.55 39.13 28.49
N LYS A 172 30.97 40.28 28.12
CA LYS A 172 31.01 41.52 28.91
C LYS A 172 30.18 41.45 30.19
N THR A 173 29.01 40.81 30.14
CA THR A 173 28.12 40.67 31.31
C THR A 173 28.52 39.50 32.22
N GLY A 174 29.34 38.57 31.72
CA GLY A 174 29.78 37.39 32.47
C GLY A 174 28.65 36.39 32.75
N LYS A 175 27.48 36.59 32.13
CA LYS A 175 26.28 35.77 32.33
C LYS A 175 25.66 35.39 30.99
N ASP A 176 25.27 34.14 30.88
CA ASP A 176 24.42 33.66 29.79
C ASP A 176 23.07 33.22 30.39
N SER A 177 21.98 33.83 29.91
CA SER A 177 20.61 33.49 30.33
C SER A 177 20.40 33.49 31.85
N GLY A 178 21.08 34.41 32.56
CA GLY A 178 21.01 34.56 34.02
C GLY A 178 22.00 33.70 34.83
N LYS A 179 22.69 32.74 34.22
CA LYS A 179 23.71 31.89 34.85
C LYS A 179 25.11 32.46 34.64
N THR A 180 25.99 32.31 35.62
CA THR A 180 27.40 32.72 35.51
C THR A 180 28.15 31.81 34.54
N LEU A 181 28.92 32.39 33.64
CA LEU A 181 29.75 31.63 32.68
C LEU A 181 30.86 30.86 33.38
N SER A 182 30.95 29.56 33.09
CA SER A 182 32.12 28.72 33.41
C SER A 182 33.33 29.10 32.54
N ALA A 183 34.53 28.66 32.94
CA ALA A 183 35.76 28.94 32.18
C ALA A 183 35.69 28.30 30.78
N GLU A 184 35.23 27.07 30.70
CA GLU A 184 35.14 26.30 29.47
C GLU A 184 34.07 26.90 28.52
N GLN A 185 32.97 27.44 29.05
CA GLN A 185 31.99 28.16 28.23
C GLN A 185 32.54 29.48 27.67
N ARG A 186 33.40 30.18 28.42
CA ARG A 186 34.09 31.37 27.89
C ARG A 186 35.06 30.98 26.78
N ASP A 187 35.76 29.87 26.95
CA ASP A 187 36.67 29.31 25.94
C ASP A 187 35.93 28.96 24.64
N LEU A 188 34.76 28.32 24.74
CA LEU A 188 33.89 28.06 23.58
C LEU A 188 33.47 29.37 22.88
N LEU A 189 33.00 30.37 23.64
CA LEU A 189 32.55 31.65 23.09
C LEU A 189 33.70 32.44 22.44
N ASN A 190 34.90 32.41 23.02
CA ASN A 190 36.08 33.03 22.44
C ASN A 190 36.55 32.30 21.17
N ALA A 191 36.49 30.96 21.15
CA ALA A 191 36.78 30.17 19.96
C ALA A 191 35.76 30.43 18.83
N GLU A 192 34.47 30.51 19.16
CA GLU A 192 33.40 30.88 18.22
C GLU A 192 33.61 32.29 17.65
N LEU A 193 33.90 33.27 18.51
CA LEU A 193 34.20 34.64 18.10
C LEU A 193 35.41 34.70 17.14
N ALA A 194 36.46 33.93 17.43
CA ALA A 194 37.65 33.87 16.60
C ALA A 194 37.35 33.22 15.22
N ALA A 195 36.53 32.17 15.18
CA ALA A 195 36.09 31.54 13.94
C ALA A 195 35.24 32.50 13.08
N LEU A 196 34.28 33.21 13.68
CA LEU A 196 33.44 34.19 12.98
C LEU A 196 34.27 35.37 12.44
N ASN A 197 35.29 35.81 13.19
CA ASN A 197 36.22 36.85 12.74
C ASN A 197 37.13 36.41 11.59
N ALA A 198 37.40 35.11 11.42
CA ALA A 198 38.09 34.57 10.24
C ALA A 198 37.13 34.36 9.05
N LEU A 199 35.88 33.99 9.31
CA LEU A 199 34.85 33.80 8.29
C LEU A 199 34.47 35.09 7.56
N ILE A 200 34.33 36.21 8.28
CA ILE A 200 33.89 37.49 7.67
C ILE A 200 34.87 37.98 6.58
N PRO A 201 36.20 38.03 6.80
CA PRO A 201 37.19 38.33 5.75
C PRO A 201 37.11 37.37 4.56
N LEU A 202 36.95 36.07 4.79
CA LEU A 202 36.74 35.07 3.72
C LEU A 202 35.54 35.44 2.86
N ARG A 203 34.36 35.62 3.47
CA ARG A 203 33.12 35.99 2.76
C ARG A 203 33.21 37.35 2.05
N ARG A 204 33.91 38.32 2.64
CA ARG A 204 34.16 39.63 1.99
C ARG A 204 35.08 39.51 0.78
N GLN A 205 36.14 38.72 0.87
CA GLN A 205 37.04 38.46 -0.25
C GLN A 205 36.31 37.71 -1.37
N GLU A 206 35.48 36.75 -1.02
CA GLU A 206 34.59 36.02 -1.92
C GLU A 206 33.63 36.94 -2.68
N LEU A 207 33.05 37.93 -2.00
CA LEU A 207 32.20 38.96 -2.62
C LEU A 207 33.00 39.87 -3.57
N ALA A 208 34.16 40.34 -3.13
CA ALA A 208 35.01 41.24 -3.93
C ALA A 208 35.54 40.56 -5.20
N GLY A 209 35.87 39.28 -5.11
CA GLY A 209 36.37 38.47 -6.21
C GLY A 209 35.28 37.78 -7.05
N ASN A 210 34.00 37.97 -6.74
CA ASN A 210 32.91 37.19 -7.34
C ASN A 210 32.85 37.33 -8.86
N ASN A 211 32.93 38.57 -9.36
CA ASN A 211 32.87 38.83 -10.81
C ASN A 211 34.05 38.15 -11.54
N GLN A 212 35.26 38.17 -10.96
CA GLN A 212 36.43 37.52 -11.56
C GLN A 212 36.26 36.00 -11.67
N LEU A 213 35.67 35.37 -10.65
CA LEU A 213 35.40 33.94 -10.66
C LEU A 213 34.24 33.58 -11.59
N GLN A 214 33.23 34.45 -11.70
CA GLN A 214 32.15 34.31 -12.67
C GLN A 214 32.70 34.39 -14.11
N ASP A 215 33.56 35.36 -14.40
CA ASP A 215 34.20 35.50 -15.71
C ASP A 215 35.11 34.30 -16.03
N LEU A 216 35.87 33.81 -15.05
CA LEU A 216 36.65 32.58 -15.18
C LEU A 216 35.74 31.39 -15.52
N GLY A 217 34.67 31.17 -14.74
CA GLY A 217 33.72 30.10 -14.96
C GLY A 217 33.06 30.15 -16.33
N ASN A 218 32.55 31.33 -16.72
CA ASN A 218 31.96 31.54 -18.04
C ASN A 218 32.97 31.26 -19.16
N SER A 219 34.22 31.75 -19.04
CA SER A 219 35.24 31.51 -20.05
C SER A 219 35.64 30.03 -20.18
N GLN A 220 35.71 29.31 -19.05
CA GLN A 220 35.96 27.86 -19.04
C GLN A 220 34.79 27.11 -19.65
N HIS A 221 33.58 27.44 -19.24
CA HIS A 221 32.35 26.86 -19.77
C HIS A 221 32.26 27.05 -21.29
N ASP A 222 32.46 28.26 -21.80
CA ASP A 222 32.35 28.54 -23.23
C ASP A 222 33.42 27.82 -24.05
N LEU A 223 34.65 27.73 -23.53
CA LEU A 223 35.74 26.97 -24.14
C LEU A 223 35.43 25.47 -24.17
N LEU A 224 35.02 24.91 -23.03
CA LEU A 224 34.74 23.49 -22.88
C LEU A 224 33.51 23.07 -23.68
N THR A 225 32.50 23.94 -23.77
CA THR A 225 31.31 23.72 -24.61
C THR A 225 31.71 23.64 -26.08
N GLU A 226 32.49 24.60 -26.59
CA GLU A 226 32.97 24.54 -27.99
C GLU A 226 33.84 23.30 -28.25
N LYS A 227 34.71 22.90 -27.29
CA LYS A 227 35.51 21.67 -27.40
C LYS A 227 34.62 20.43 -27.44
N SER A 228 33.62 20.37 -26.57
CA SER A 228 32.63 19.29 -26.50
C SER A 228 31.81 19.20 -27.79
N ASP A 229 31.26 20.31 -28.27
CA ASP A 229 30.43 20.35 -29.48
C ASP A 229 31.20 19.88 -30.72
N ARG A 230 32.47 20.30 -30.85
CA ARG A 230 33.34 19.85 -31.94
C ARG A 230 33.65 18.37 -31.85
N LEU A 231 33.93 17.87 -30.66
CA LEU A 231 34.27 16.47 -30.44
C LEU A 231 33.05 15.58 -30.67
N ASP A 232 31.86 16.00 -30.22
CA ASP A 232 30.59 15.33 -30.52
C ASP A 232 30.32 15.29 -32.02
N HIS A 233 30.58 16.39 -32.74
CA HIS A 233 30.45 16.40 -34.19
C HIS A 233 31.44 15.45 -34.87
N GLU A 234 32.70 15.44 -34.41
CA GLU A 234 33.72 14.49 -34.91
C GLU A 234 33.32 13.03 -34.66
N ILE A 235 32.78 12.72 -33.48
CA ILE A 235 32.24 11.38 -33.13
C ILE A 235 31.09 11.01 -34.08
N GLN A 236 30.14 11.91 -34.33
CA GLN A 236 29.02 11.66 -35.24
C GLN A 236 29.47 11.44 -36.69
N GLU A 237 30.41 12.24 -37.20
CA GLU A 237 30.95 12.06 -38.54
C GLU A 237 31.79 10.78 -38.65
N LEU A 238 32.59 10.43 -37.63
CA LEU A 238 33.33 9.15 -37.55
C LEU A 238 32.36 7.97 -37.60
N GLN A 239 31.28 8.03 -36.83
CA GLN A 239 30.23 7.01 -36.83
C GLN A 239 29.59 6.86 -38.21
N THR A 240 29.25 7.98 -38.85
CA THR A 240 28.63 8.00 -40.18
C THR A 240 29.56 7.39 -41.22
N LEU A 241 30.87 7.70 -41.15
CA LEU A 241 31.89 7.13 -42.01
C LEU A 241 32.06 5.62 -41.80
N ILE A 242 32.08 5.15 -40.55
CA ILE A 242 32.14 3.71 -40.22
C ILE A 242 30.91 3.00 -40.78
N ASN A 243 29.71 3.53 -40.53
CA ASN A 243 28.44 2.97 -40.98
C ASN A 243 28.39 2.90 -42.52
N GLN A 244 28.82 3.96 -43.20
CA GLN A 244 28.85 4.01 -44.66
C GLN A 244 29.86 3.01 -45.24
N LYS A 245 31.04 2.85 -44.65
CA LYS A 245 32.02 1.83 -45.05
C LYS A 245 31.49 0.40 -44.83
N ARG A 246 30.84 0.13 -43.69
CA ARG A 246 30.20 -1.18 -43.41
C ARG A 246 29.06 -1.51 -44.37
N LEU A 247 28.22 -0.52 -44.67
CA LEU A 247 27.11 -0.66 -45.63
C LEU A 247 27.64 -0.93 -47.04
N THR A 248 28.67 -0.18 -47.47
CA THR A 248 29.30 -0.36 -48.79
C THR A 248 29.88 -1.77 -48.93
N LEU A 249 30.63 -2.25 -47.92
CA LEU A 249 31.20 -3.60 -47.91
C LEU A 249 30.10 -4.69 -48.00
N SER A 250 29.00 -4.51 -47.26
CA SER A 250 27.89 -5.46 -47.26
C SER A 250 27.15 -5.44 -48.61
N GLN A 251 26.99 -4.26 -49.21
CA GLN A 251 26.33 -4.11 -50.50
C GLN A 251 27.17 -4.67 -51.65
N GLU A 252 28.49 -4.49 -51.61
CA GLU A 252 29.45 -5.14 -52.51
C GLU A 252 29.38 -6.67 -52.41
N THR A 253 29.21 -7.19 -51.19
CA THR A 253 29.03 -8.63 -50.95
C THR A 253 27.74 -9.13 -51.61
N VAL A 254 26.62 -8.41 -51.45
CA VAL A 254 25.33 -8.75 -52.09
C VAL A 254 25.41 -8.68 -53.63
N THR A 255 26.03 -7.64 -54.20
CA THR A 255 26.18 -7.54 -55.66
C THR A 255 27.07 -8.65 -56.21
N GLN A 256 28.19 -8.98 -55.56
CA GLN A 256 29.05 -10.09 -55.96
C GLN A 256 28.29 -11.43 -55.96
N GLN A 257 27.51 -11.70 -54.91
CA GLN A 257 26.70 -12.91 -54.82
C GLN A 257 25.54 -12.94 -55.83
N SER A 258 24.91 -11.79 -56.11
CA SER A 258 23.87 -11.70 -57.16
C SER A 258 24.42 -11.99 -58.56
N ILE A 259 25.66 -11.55 -58.86
CA ILE A 259 26.34 -11.83 -60.13
C ILE A 259 26.68 -13.32 -60.23
N GLU A 260 27.13 -13.94 -59.13
CA GLU A 260 27.37 -15.39 -59.06
C GLU A 260 26.07 -16.21 -59.22
N ALA A 261 24.96 -15.74 -58.65
CA ALA A 261 23.64 -16.35 -58.82
C ALA A 261 23.16 -16.31 -60.27
N GLN A 262 23.36 -15.18 -60.96
CA GLN A 262 23.01 -15.02 -62.37
C GLN A 262 23.90 -15.85 -63.31
N LYS A 263 25.17 -16.06 -62.96
CA LYS A 263 26.12 -16.89 -63.72
C LYS A 263 25.88 -18.40 -63.58
N SER A 264 25.12 -18.85 -62.58
CA SER A 264 24.91 -20.27 -62.26
C SER A 264 23.96 -21.02 -63.22
N GLY A 265 23.65 -20.46 -64.40
CA GLY A 265 22.72 -21.01 -65.38
C GLY A 265 23.17 -22.35 -65.98
N SER A 266 22.68 -23.46 -65.42
CA SER A 266 22.41 -24.76 -66.08
C SER A 266 22.01 -25.90 -65.13
N SER A 267 22.25 -25.80 -63.80
CA SER A 267 21.83 -26.82 -62.82
C SER A 267 20.91 -26.27 -61.73
N THR A 268 19.80 -26.97 -61.46
CA THR A 268 18.78 -26.58 -60.47
C THR A 268 19.33 -26.53 -59.04
N LEU A 269 20.34 -27.36 -58.74
CA LEU A 269 21.00 -27.42 -57.43
C LEU A 269 21.90 -26.20 -57.19
N LEU A 270 22.69 -25.77 -58.19
CA LEU A 270 23.53 -24.56 -58.07
C LEU A 270 22.68 -23.30 -57.88
N ALA A 271 21.54 -23.21 -58.57
CA ALA A 271 20.61 -22.10 -58.40
C ALA A 271 20.02 -22.06 -56.97
N THR A 272 19.68 -23.21 -56.39
CA THR A 272 19.15 -23.31 -55.02
C THR A 272 20.20 -22.89 -53.98
N GLU A 273 21.43 -23.41 -54.10
CA GLU A 273 22.52 -23.11 -53.16
C GLU A 273 23.00 -21.65 -53.26
N SER A 274 23.05 -21.11 -54.48
CA SER A 274 23.37 -19.70 -54.70
C SER A 274 22.27 -18.77 -54.19
N ALA A 275 20.98 -19.13 -54.36
CA ALA A 275 19.86 -18.36 -53.80
C ALA A 275 19.88 -18.32 -52.25
N ALA A 276 20.30 -19.40 -51.61
CA ALA A 276 20.49 -19.43 -50.15
C ALA A 276 21.63 -18.50 -49.69
N ASN A 277 22.75 -18.43 -50.44
CA ASN A 277 23.83 -17.47 -50.15
C ASN A 277 23.40 -16.01 -50.40
N LEU A 278 22.59 -15.76 -51.43
CA LEU A 278 21.99 -14.45 -51.68
C LEU A 278 21.08 -14.03 -50.51
N LYS A 279 20.25 -14.95 -49.99
CA LYS A 279 19.39 -14.70 -48.83
C LYS A 279 20.23 -14.35 -47.59
N LEU A 280 21.30 -15.09 -47.30
CA LEU A 280 22.22 -14.78 -46.20
C LEU A 280 22.87 -13.40 -46.36
N SER A 281 23.24 -13.04 -47.59
CA SER A 281 23.83 -11.73 -47.90
C SER A 281 22.82 -10.58 -47.73
N ASP A 282 21.55 -10.77 -48.11
CA ASP A 282 20.47 -9.79 -47.87
C ASP A 282 20.17 -9.61 -46.37
N TYR A 283 20.19 -10.71 -45.60
CA TYR A 283 20.09 -10.63 -44.13
C TYR A 283 21.29 -9.92 -43.52
N LEU A 284 22.51 -10.17 -44.01
CA LEU A 284 23.69 -9.46 -43.56
C LEU A 284 23.53 -7.95 -43.76
N LEU A 285 23.12 -7.51 -44.95
CA LEU A 285 22.86 -6.11 -45.25
C LEU A 285 21.82 -5.48 -44.31
N LYS A 286 20.67 -6.16 -44.11
CA LYS A 286 19.63 -5.71 -43.17
C LYS A 286 20.12 -5.66 -41.73
N SER A 287 20.91 -6.64 -41.30
CA SER A 287 21.47 -6.68 -39.95
C SER A 287 22.49 -5.56 -39.72
N THR A 288 23.29 -5.23 -40.73
CA THR A 288 24.23 -4.11 -40.68
C THR A 288 23.52 -2.77 -40.66
N ASP A 289 22.45 -2.59 -41.45
CA ASP A 289 21.63 -1.37 -41.42
C ASP A 289 20.95 -1.19 -40.07
N ARG A 290 20.38 -2.26 -39.50
CA ARG A 290 19.76 -2.23 -38.17
C ARG A 290 20.78 -2.00 -37.06
N LEU A 291 21.96 -2.62 -37.13
CA LEU A 291 23.05 -2.38 -36.20
C LEU A 291 23.43 -0.89 -36.20
N ASN A 292 23.57 -0.28 -37.38
CA ASN A 292 23.90 1.15 -37.50
C ASN A 292 22.84 2.04 -36.83
N GLU A 293 21.55 1.74 -37.02
CA GLU A 293 20.44 2.45 -36.38
C GLU A 293 20.49 2.31 -34.85
N LEU A 294 20.70 1.09 -34.35
CA LEU A 294 20.79 0.81 -32.91
C LEU A 294 21.98 1.52 -32.27
N THR A 295 23.14 1.51 -32.91
CA THR A 295 24.33 2.21 -32.41
C THR A 295 24.08 3.73 -32.33
N GLN A 296 23.40 4.31 -33.32
CA GLN A 296 23.03 5.73 -33.30
C GLN A 296 22.06 6.05 -32.15
N GLN A 297 21.02 5.22 -31.95
CA GLN A 297 20.06 5.38 -30.85
C GLN A 297 20.72 5.21 -29.48
N ASN A 298 21.65 4.25 -29.35
CA ASN A 298 22.37 3.99 -28.11
C ASN A 298 23.23 5.19 -27.72
N LEU A 299 23.96 5.78 -28.68
CA LEU A 299 24.78 6.95 -28.43
C LEU A 299 23.95 8.18 -28.01
N GLN A 300 22.83 8.45 -28.70
CA GLN A 300 21.92 9.53 -28.31
C GLN A 300 21.32 9.30 -26.91
N THR A 301 20.93 8.07 -26.59
CA THR A 301 20.40 7.71 -25.28
C THR A 301 21.46 7.88 -24.19
N LYS A 302 22.70 7.47 -24.46
CA LYS A 302 23.83 7.62 -23.56
C LYS A 302 24.15 9.09 -23.28
N GLN A 303 24.21 9.93 -24.32
CA GLN A 303 24.40 11.38 -24.17
C GLN A 303 23.30 12.01 -23.29
N GLN A 304 22.04 11.61 -23.48
CA GLN A 304 20.93 12.08 -22.62
C GLN A 304 21.08 11.57 -21.18
N LEU A 305 21.50 10.32 -20.98
CA LEU A 305 21.76 9.75 -19.68
C LEU A 305 22.87 10.49 -18.93
N ASP A 306 23.98 10.77 -19.60
CA ASP A 306 25.13 11.48 -19.03
C ASP A 306 24.71 12.90 -18.59
N SER A 307 23.96 13.61 -19.44
CA SER A 307 23.42 14.94 -19.13
C SER A 307 22.45 14.95 -17.93
N VAL A 308 21.56 13.97 -17.84
CA VAL A 308 20.62 13.83 -16.71
C VAL A 308 21.36 13.45 -15.43
N THR A 309 22.32 12.53 -15.50
CA THR A 309 23.14 12.10 -14.34
C THR A 309 23.99 13.24 -13.80
N GLN A 310 24.54 14.07 -14.68
CA GLN A 310 25.26 15.28 -14.30
C GLN A 310 24.33 16.31 -13.63
N SER A 311 23.12 16.49 -14.16
CA SER A 311 22.11 17.39 -13.57
C SER A 311 21.69 16.93 -12.17
N ASP A 312 21.56 15.61 -11.96
CA ASP A 312 21.27 14.98 -10.68
C ASP A 312 22.38 15.22 -9.65
N SER A 313 23.64 14.99 -10.05
CA SER A 313 24.80 15.23 -9.17
C SER A 313 24.95 16.71 -8.79
N ALA A 314 24.68 17.63 -9.73
CA ALA A 314 24.76 19.07 -9.48
C ALA A 314 23.59 19.58 -8.62
N LEU A 315 22.43 18.91 -8.64
CA LEU A 315 21.25 19.29 -7.88
C LEU A 315 21.50 19.22 -6.37
N ASP A 316 22.10 18.14 -5.88
CA ASP A 316 22.36 17.96 -4.45
C ASP A 316 23.29 19.03 -3.87
N GLU A 317 24.32 19.42 -4.64
CA GLU A 317 25.20 20.52 -4.26
C GLU A 317 24.42 21.83 -4.20
N GLN A 318 23.57 22.11 -5.19
CA GLN A 318 22.77 23.34 -5.27
C GLN A 318 21.72 23.45 -4.16
N ILE A 319 21.04 22.35 -3.78
CA ILE A 319 20.06 22.36 -2.69
C ILE A 319 20.75 22.70 -1.37
N ASN A 320 21.88 22.05 -1.07
CA ASN A 320 22.62 22.28 0.17
C ASN A 320 23.21 23.69 0.25
N VAL A 321 23.66 24.22 -0.89
CA VAL A 321 24.27 25.56 -1.02
C VAL A 321 23.22 26.67 -0.94
N LEU A 322 22.04 26.50 -1.55
CA LEU A 322 21.04 27.56 -1.75
C LEU A 322 19.83 27.47 -0.83
N LYS A 323 19.89 26.63 0.20
CA LYS A 323 18.79 26.41 1.13
C LYS A 323 18.26 27.74 1.67
N GLY A 324 17.01 28.06 1.31
CA GLY A 324 16.31 29.28 1.71
C GLY A 324 16.42 30.49 0.77
N SER A 325 17.20 30.43 -0.33
CA SER A 325 17.20 31.47 -1.37
C SER A 325 16.05 31.25 -2.36
N LEU A 326 15.39 32.33 -2.76
CA LEU A 326 14.34 32.32 -3.79
C LEU A 326 14.90 31.92 -5.16
N LEU A 327 16.20 32.14 -5.40
CA LEU A 327 16.87 31.78 -6.65
C LEU A 327 16.89 30.26 -6.86
N LEU A 328 16.95 29.48 -5.77
CA LEU A 328 16.92 28.01 -5.83
C LEU A 328 15.67 27.53 -6.55
N SER A 329 14.47 28.00 -6.16
CA SER A 329 13.21 27.59 -6.80
C SER A 329 13.19 27.80 -8.32
N LYS A 330 13.80 28.89 -8.80
CA LYS A 330 13.90 29.22 -10.22
C LYS A 330 14.91 28.32 -10.96
N ILE A 331 16.02 27.97 -10.31
CA ILE A 331 17.02 27.04 -10.86
C ILE A 331 16.45 25.62 -10.96
N LEU A 332 15.83 25.12 -9.88
CA LEU A 332 15.16 23.81 -9.84
C LEU A 332 14.14 23.67 -10.97
N TYR A 333 13.37 24.75 -11.21
CA TYR A 333 12.41 24.75 -12.30
C TYR A 333 13.06 24.71 -13.69
N LYS A 334 14.10 25.51 -13.94
CA LYS A 334 14.83 25.47 -15.22
C LYS A 334 15.39 24.08 -15.50
N GLN A 335 15.91 23.40 -14.48
CA GLN A 335 16.38 22.01 -14.60
C GLN A 335 15.24 21.06 -14.93
N LYS A 336 14.08 21.19 -14.27
CA LYS A 336 12.90 20.39 -14.59
C LYS A 336 12.44 20.55 -16.05
N GLN A 337 12.53 21.76 -16.60
CA GLN A 337 12.21 22.02 -18.01
C GLN A 337 13.26 21.48 -18.99
N ALA A 338 14.53 21.44 -18.58
CA ALA A 338 15.62 20.91 -19.38
C ALA A 338 15.62 19.38 -19.49
N LEU A 339 14.85 18.67 -18.63
CA LEU A 339 14.75 17.21 -18.69
C LEU A 339 14.20 16.72 -20.05
N PRO A 340 14.86 15.74 -20.68
CA PRO A 340 14.46 15.23 -21.99
C PRO A 340 13.10 14.53 -21.93
N ARG A 341 12.32 14.63 -23.03
CA ARG A 341 11.09 13.84 -23.20
C ARG A 341 11.44 12.43 -23.67
N LEU A 342 11.38 11.48 -22.74
CA LEU A 342 11.76 10.09 -23.00
C LEU A 342 10.72 9.36 -23.87
N LYS A 343 11.18 8.75 -24.95
CA LYS A 343 10.43 7.73 -25.71
C LYS A 343 11.18 6.41 -25.56
N VAL A 344 10.55 5.44 -24.90
CA VAL A 344 11.12 4.10 -24.70
C VAL A 344 10.66 3.20 -25.84
N ASP A 345 11.61 2.48 -26.45
CA ASP A 345 11.26 1.41 -27.38
C ASP A 345 10.78 0.19 -26.57
N ARG A 346 9.48 -0.09 -26.62
CA ARG A 346 8.87 -1.21 -25.88
C ARG A 346 9.16 -2.55 -26.54
N ASP A 347 9.49 -2.56 -27.82
CA ASP A 347 9.64 -3.77 -28.62
C ASP A 347 11.09 -4.28 -28.61
N LEU A 348 12.03 -3.52 -28.04
CA LEU A 348 13.46 -3.85 -28.00
C LEU A 348 13.73 -5.18 -27.24
N ALA A 349 12.95 -5.50 -26.21
CA ALA A 349 13.08 -6.75 -25.47
C ALA A 349 12.72 -7.98 -26.32
N ASP A 350 11.66 -7.86 -27.12
CA ASP A 350 11.22 -8.91 -28.04
C ASP A 350 12.25 -9.07 -29.18
N GLN A 351 12.75 -7.96 -29.71
CA GLN A 351 13.83 -7.98 -30.71
C GLN A 351 15.11 -8.65 -30.21
N ILE A 352 15.50 -8.44 -28.94
CA ILE A 352 16.65 -9.12 -28.32
C ILE A 352 16.43 -10.64 -28.29
N ALA A 353 15.21 -11.09 -28.00
CA ALA A 353 14.87 -12.52 -28.02
C ALA A 353 14.95 -13.09 -29.44
N ASP A 354 14.43 -12.37 -30.44
CA ASP A 354 14.47 -12.76 -31.85
C ASP A 354 15.91 -12.84 -32.37
N ILE A 355 16.77 -11.87 -32.04
CA ILE A 355 18.20 -11.89 -32.42
C ILE A 355 18.90 -13.10 -31.82
N ARG A 356 18.62 -13.44 -30.55
CA ARG A 356 19.19 -14.64 -29.88
C ARG A 356 18.73 -15.94 -30.54
N LEU A 357 17.44 -16.03 -30.90
CA LEU A 357 16.91 -17.19 -31.62
C LEU A 357 17.60 -17.36 -32.96
N TYR A 358 17.73 -16.27 -33.72
CA TYR A 358 18.39 -16.30 -35.02
C TYR A 358 19.89 -16.61 -34.91
N GLN A 359 20.56 -16.10 -33.87
CA GLN A 359 21.96 -16.43 -33.57
C GLN A 359 22.14 -17.94 -33.30
N PHE A 360 21.18 -18.56 -32.61
CA PHE A 360 21.17 -20.02 -32.40
C PHE A 360 21.01 -20.78 -33.71
N GLU A 361 20.08 -20.38 -34.59
CA GLU A 361 19.89 -20.99 -35.91
C GLU A 361 21.14 -20.86 -36.79
N ILE A 362 21.78 -19.69 -36.82
CA ILE A 362 23.02 -19.47 -37.56
C ILE A 362 24.17 -20.33 -37.01
N ASN A 363 24.29 -20.46 -35.70
CA ASN A 363 25.29 -21.34 -35.10
C ASN A 363 25.05 -22.81 -35.44
N GLN A 364 23.79 -23.27 -35.45
CA GLN A 364 23.44 -24.62 -35.89
C GLN A 364 23.82 -24.87 -37.35
N GLN A 365 23.57 -23.89 -38.24
CA GLN A 365 24.00 -23.98 -39.65
C GLN A 365 25.53 -24.02 -39.78
N ARG A 366 26.25 -23.24 -38.96
CA ARG A 366 27.73 -23.26 -38.93
C ARG A 366 28.28 -24.61 -38.49
N GLU A 367 27.67 -25.26 -37.50
CA GLU A 367 28.06 -26.61 -37.07
C GLU A 367 27.86 -27.65 -38.17
N GLN A 368 26.72 -27.58 -38.87
CA GLN A 368 26.42 -28.44 -40.03
C GLN A 368 27.41 -28.24 -41.19
N LEU A 369 27.91 -27.02 -41.36
CA LEU A 369 28.86 -26.62 -42.40
C LEU A 369 30.33 -26.60 -41.93
N SER A 370 30.64 -27.17 -40.75
CA SER A 370 32.00 -27.19 -40.19
C SER A 370 33.02 -27.86 -41.11
N ASN A 371 32.59 -28.81 -41.94
CA ASN A 371 33.36 -29.37 -43.05
C ASN A 371 32.60 -29.19 -44.39
N PRO A 372 32.92 -28.14 -45.17
CA PRO A 372 32.25 -27.84 -46.44
C PRO A 372 32.32 -28.98 -47.46
N ALA A 373 33.40 -29.78 -47.45
CA ALA A 373 33.54 -30.91 -48.36
C ALA A 373 32.50 -32.01 -48.06
N THR A 374 32.32 -32.35 -46.78
CA THR A 374 31.32 -33.33 -46.33
C THR A 374 29.89 -32.87 -46.65
N TYR A 375 29.60 -31.58 -46.48
CA TYR A 375 28.31 -31.00 -46.84
C TYR A 375 28.01 -31.14 -48.34
N VAL A 376 28.98 -30.80 -49.19
CA VAL A 376 28.85 -30.94 -50.65
C VAL A 376 28.73 -32.39 -51.07
N ASP A 377 29.51 -33.30 -50.49
CA ASP A 377 29.44 -34.74 -50.79
C ASP A 377 28.06 -35.33 -50.38
N THR A 378 27.47 -34.83 -49.29
CA THR A 378 26.10 -35.19 -48.87
C THR A 378 25.06 -34.64 -49.86
N LEU A 379 25.19 -33.40 -50.32
CA LEU A 379 24.31 -32.80 -51.33
C LEU A 379 24.36 -33.58 -52.65
N LEU A 380 25.55 -33.96 -53.11
CA LEU A 380 25.77 -34.70 -54.35
C LEU A 380 25.20 -36.12 -54.28
N SER A 381 25.17 -36.75 -53.09
CA SER A 381 24.57 -38.09 -52.91
C SER A 381 23.07 -38.16 -53.21
N THR A 382 22.38 -37.02 -53.22
CA THR A 382 20.94 -36.91 -53.51
C THR A 382 20.61 -36.68 -54.99
N GLN A 383 21.63 -36.53 -55.85
CA GLN A 383 21.46 -36.27 -57.29
C GLN A 383 21.70 -37.53 -58.14
N PRO A 384 21.09 -37.63 -59.35
CA PRO A 384 21.37 -38.73 -60.27
C PRO A 384 22.86 -38.79 -60.66
N PRO A 385 23.50 -39.98 -60.71
CA PRO A 385 24.94 -40.11 -60.98
C PRO A 385 25.39 -39.49 -62.32
N GLU A 386 24.49 -39.36 -63.29
CA GLU A 386 24.74 -38.74 -64.60
C GLU A 386 24.95 -37.21 -64.55
N GLN A 387 24.52 -36.55 -63.46
CA GLN A 387 24.61 -35.09 -63.30
C GLN A 387 25.78 -34.65 -62.42
N VAL A 388 26.48 -35.59 -61.78
CA VAL A 388 27.60 -35.33 -60.86
C VAL A 388 28.91 -35.17 -61.65
N THR A 389 29.23 -33.94 -62.05
CA THR A 389 30.51 -33.61 -62.72
C THR A 389 31.56 -33.06 -61.73
N PRO A 390 32.87 -33.25 -62.00
CA PRO A 390 33.94 -32.66 -61.17
C PRO A 390 33.85 -31.13 -61.08
N GLN A 391 33.37 -30.48 -62.15
CA GLN A 391 33.16 -29.03 -62.21
C GLN A 391 32.00 -28.59 -61.30
N LEU A 392 30.91 -29.36 -61.24
CA LEU A 392 29.79 -29.13 -60.32
C LEU A 392 30.23 -29.25 -58.86
N ARG A 393 31.03 -30.27 -58.53
CA ARG A 393 31.59 -30.44 -57.17
C ARG A 393 32.45 -29.24 -56.76
N LYS A 394 33.32 -28.75 -57.65
CA LYS A 394 34.14 -27.56 -57.39
C LYS A 394 33.28 -26.31 -57.14
N ASN A 395 32.31 -26.04 -58.00
CA ASN A 395 31.42 -24.87 -57.87
C ASN A 395 30.57 -24.93 -56.58
N LEU A 396 30.08 -26.12 -56.20
CA LEU A 396 29.34 -26.30 -54.94
C LEU A 396 30.26 -26.13 -53.71
N LEU A 397 31.51 -26.56 -53.80
CA LEU A 397 32.50 -26.38 -52.74
C LEU A 397 32.88 -24.90 -52.57
N ASP A 398 33.03 -24.15 -53.67
CA ASP A 398 33.21 -22.70 -53.64
C ASP A 398 32.00 -22.00 -53.01
N LEU A 399 30.76 -22.36 -53.39
CA LEU A 399 29.54 -21.82 -52.77
C LEU A 399 29.40 -22.17 -51.29
N ALA A 400 29.80 -23.38 -50.88
CA ALA A 400 29.79 -23.80 -49.49
C ALA A 400 30.82 -23.04 -48.64
N ASN A 401 32.01 -22.79 -49.19
CA ASN A 401 33.02 -21.95 -48.53
C ASN A 401 32.55 -20.50 -48.39
N THR A 402 31.94 -19.93 -49.43
CA THR A 402 31.30 -18.61 -49.36
C THR A 402 30.20 -18.58 -48.31
N ARG A 403 29.40 -19.65 -48.18
CA ARG A 403 28.39 -19.75 -47.13
C ARG A 403 29.00 -19.72 -45.73
N VAL A 404 30.11 -20.42 -45.51
CA VAL A 404 30.80 -20.39 -44.21
C VAL A 404 31.27 -18.98 -43.86
N ASP A 405 31.86 -18.24 -44.81
CA ASP A 405 32.27 -16.84 -44.58
C ASP A 405 31.06 -15.94 -44.29
N LEU A 406 29.96 -16.05 -45.06
CA LEU A 406 28.73 -15.30 -44.83
C LEU A 406 28.12 -15.58 -43.45
N LEU A 407 28.07 -16.85 -43.04
CA LEU A 407 27.57 -17.25 -41.73
C LEU A 407 28.46 -16.73 -40.60
N GLU A 408 29.78 -16.70 -40.78
CA GLU A 408 30.71 -16.16 -39.79
C GLU A 408 30.57 -14.64 -39.65
N ARG A 409 30.46 -13.91 -40.76
CA ARG A 409 30.20 -12.46 -40.77
C ARG A 409 28.86 -12.13 -40.14
N LEU A 410 27.80 -12.84 -40.54
CA LEU A 410 26.46 -12.66 -39.98
C LEU A 410 26.43 -12.98 -38.48
N SER A 411 27.12 -14.03 -38.03
CA SER A 411 27.25 -14.35 -36.60
C SER A 411 27.93 -13.22 -35.81
N ARG A 412 29.00 -12.61 -36.36
CA ARG A 412 29.65 -11.44 -35.76
C ARG A 412 28.72 -10.22 -35.71
N GLU A 413 28.02 -9.91 -36.80
CA GLU A 413 27.07 -8.79 -36.89
C GLU A 413 25.88 -8.97 -35.93
N LEU A 414 25.29 -10.17 -35.87
CA LEU A 414 24.23 -10.51 -34.91
C LEU A 414 24.71 -10.37 -33.46
N SER A 415 25.96 -10.77 -33.17
CA SER A 415 26.54 -10.62 -31.83
C SER A 415 26.74 -9.15 -31.46
N ALA A 416 27.21 -8.33 -32.39
CA ALA A 416 27.34 -6.88 -32.20
C ALA A 416 25.96 -6.22 -32.01
N MET A 417 24.98 -6.59 -32.83
CA MET A 417 23.61 -6.09 -32.75
C MET A 417 22.92 -6.49 -31.44
N LEU A 418 23.16 -7.72 -30.96
CA LEU A 418 22.68 -8.17 -29.66
C LEU A 418 23.28 -7.33 -28.52
N ASN A 419 24.60 -7.11 -28.55
CA ASN A 419 25.28 -6.32 -27.53
C ASN A 419 24.82 -4.86 -27.51
N GLU A 420 24.66 -4.24 -28.69
CA GLU A 420 24.13 -2.88 -28.82
C GLU A 420 22.68 -2.78 -28.36
N SER A 421 21.82 -3.75 -28.71
CA SER A 421 20.43 -3.78 -28.26
C SER A 421 20.31 -3.90 -26.74
N ILE A 422 21.12 -4.77 -26.12
CA ILE A 422 21.15 -4.93 -24.66
C ILE A 422 21.65 -3.64 -23.99
N THR A 423 22.70 -3.02 -24.53
CA THR A 423 23.27 -1.79 -23.97
C THR A 423 22.31 -0.62 -24.12
N LEU A 424 21.65 -0.48 -25.28
CA LEU A 424 20.57 0.49 -25.49
C LEU A 424 19.44 0.28 -24.48
N GLN A 425 19.00 -0.96 -24.26
CA GLN A 425 17.94 -1.26 -23.28
C GLN A 425 18.35 -0.85 -21.86
N LEU A 426 19.59 -1.13 -21.46
CA LEU A 426 20.12 -0.75 -20.16
C LEU A 426 20.20 0.78 -20.01
N ASN A 427 20.75 1.46 -21.02
CA ASN A 427 20.85 2.92 -21.04
C ASN A 427 19.47 3.59 -21.01
N GLN A 428 18.49 3.10 -21.78
CA GLN A 428 17.11 3.60 -21.74
C GLN A 428 16.46 3.40 -20.37
N LYS A 429 16.66 2.23 -19.75
CA LYS A 429 16.12 1.93 -18.42
C LYS A 429 16.74 2.83 -17.35
N GLN A 430 18.06 3.01 -17.39
CA GLN A 430 18.78 3.86 -16.46
C GLN A 430 18.40 5.33 -16.65
N LEU A 431 18.33 5.81 -17.90
CA LEU A 431 17.87 7.16 -18.21
C LEU A 431 16.47 7.42 -17.67
N LEU A 432 15.55 6.46 -17.84
CA LEU A 432 14.20 6.57 -17.32
C LEU A 432 14.17 6.59 -15.79
N SER A 433 14.90 5.70 -15.11
CA SER A 433 14.93 5.69 -13.65
C SER A 433 15.57 6.95 -13.08
N THR A 434 16.71 7.40 -13.64
CA THR A 434 17.42 8.60 -13.17
C THR A 434 16.59 9.85 -13.44
N ALA A 435 16.02 9.99 -14.64
CA ALA A 435 15.17 11.15 -14.95
C ALA A 435 13.89 11.19 -14.09
N GLN A 436 13.29 10.03 -13.79
CA GLN A 436 12.13 9.96 -12.89
C GLN A 436 12.50 10.28 -11.45
N SER A 437 13.63 9.76 -10.97
CA SER A 437 14.18 10.05 -9.63
C SER A 437 14.47 11.54 -9.49
N LEU A 438 15.26 12.11 -10.41
CA LEU A 438 15.58 13.53 -10.45
C LEU A 438 14.31 14.40 -10.50
N ARG A 439 13.32 14.02 -11.31
CA ARG A 439 12.03 14.73 -11.35
C ARG A 439 11.29 14.66 -10.02
N ALA A 440 11.30 13.51 -9.35
CA ALA A 440 10.67 13.34 -8.04
C ALA A 440 11.38 14.20 -6.98
N THR A 441 12.72 14.19 -6.94
CA THR A 441 13.53 15.04 -6.05
C THR A 441 13.27 16.52 -6.31
N LEU A 442 13.25 16.95 -7.57
CA LEU A 442 12.93 18.33 -7.93
C LEU A 442 11.52 18.72 -7.46
N ASP A 443 10.52 17.85 -7.63
CA ASP A 443 9.16 18.09 -7.19
C ASP A 443 9.02 18.13 -5.66
N GLU A 444 9.74 17.26 -4.94
CA GLU A 444 9.84 17.26 -3.49
C GLU A 444 10.41 18.60 -2.99
N GLN A 445 11.59 19.00 -3.51
CA GLN A 445 12.27 20.21 -3.06
C GLN A 445 11.47 21.48 -3.42
N MET A 446 10.90 21.55 -4.63
CA MET A 446 10.09 22.70 -5.05
C MET A 446 8.83 22.89 -4.21
N PHE A 447 8.29 21.82 -3.60
CA PHE A 447 7.09 21.92 -2.76
C PHE A 447 7.37 22.56 -1.40
N TRP A 448 8.56 22.36 -0.83
CA TRP A 448 8.92 22.83 0.52
C TRP A 448 9.72 24.13 0.53
N ILE A 449 10.13 24.66 -0.63
CA ILE A 449 10.87 25.92 -0.74
C ILE A 449 9.90 27.06 -1.10
N PRO A 450 10.00 28.25 -0.47
CA PRO A 450 9.21 29.40 -0.87
C PRO A 450 9.55 29.77 -2.32
N SER A 451 8.53 29.81 -3.19
CA SER A 451 8.71 30.16 -4.60
C SER A 451 8.80 31.67 -4.79
N ASN A 452 8.15 32.44 -3.91
CA ASN A 452 8.00 33.90 -4.03
C ASN A 452 8.35 34.62 -2.73
N LYS A 453 8.63 35.93 -2.83
CA LYS A 453 8.75 36.79 -1.64
C LYS A 453 7.43 36.79 -0.86
N PRO A 454 7.47 36.84 0.49
CA PRO A 454 6.27 37.05 1.30
C PRO A 454 5.53 38.32 0.86
N LEU A 455 4.20 38.33 1.03
CA LEU A 455 3.36 39.49 0.73
C LEU A 455 3.54 40.57 1.81
N ASP A 456 4.60 41.37 1.66
CA ASP A 456 4.91 42.48 2.54
C ASP A 456 4.45 43.84 1.97
N SER A 457 4.64 44.90 2.77
CA SER A 457 4.25 46.26 2.35
C SER A 457 5.04 46.76 1.13
N GLU A 458 6.23 46.22 0.87
CA GLU A 458 7.05 46.55 -0.29
C GLU A 458 6.49 45.91 -1.57
N TRP A 459 6.06 44.66 -1.51
CA TRP A 459 5.41 43.98 -2.63
C TRP A 459 4.17 44.76 -3.11
N LEU A 460 3.32 45.21 -2.17
CA LEU A 460 2.11 46.00 -2.46
C LEU A 460 2.41 47.31 -3.19
N ARG A 461 3.52 47.98 -2.86
CA ARG A 461 3.95 49.21 -3.55
C ARG A 461 4.44 48.95 -4.96
N GLY A 462 5.01 47.77 -5.23
CA GLY A 462 5.50 47.36 -6.55
C GLY A 462 4.43 46.81 -7.51
N VAL A 463 3.20 46.59 -7.03
CA VAL A 463 2.08 46.05 -7.84
C VAL A 463 1.79 46.84 -9.12
N PRO A 464 1.70 48.19 -9.12
CA PRO A 464 1.32 48.93 -10.33
C PRO A 464 2.29 48.74 -11.49
N GLU A 465 3.59 48.73 -11.21
CA GLU A 465 4.63 48.56 -12.23
C GLU A 465 4.65 47.13 -12.78
N ARG A 466 4.56 46.14 -11.90
CA ARG A 466 4.51 44.72 -12.30
C ARG A 466 3.23 44.37 -13.06
N LEU A 467 2.09 44.93 -12.65
CA LEU A 467 0.81 44.76 -13.32
C LEU A 467 0.88 45.32 -14.75
N LYS A 468 1.48 46.50 -14.93
CA LYS A 468 1.70 47.08 -16.27
C LYS A 468 2.53 46.13 -17.14
N ARG A 469 3.66 45.63 -16.62
CA ARG A 469 4.52 44.66 -17.33
C ARG A 469 3.78 43.37 -17.69
N GLN A 470 2.96 42.82 -16.78
CA GLN A 470 2.21 41.59 -17.03
C GLN A 470 1.09 41.80 -18.07
N ILE A 471 0.43 42.96 -18.07
CA ILE A 471 -0.58 43.30 -19.09
C ILE A 471 0.06 43.46 -20.46
N ASP A 472 1.23 44.13 -20.53
CA ASP A 472 1.94 44.34 -21.79
C ASP A 472 2.48 43.03 -22.40
N THR A 473 2.71 42.00 -21.58
CA THR A 473 3.17 40.67 -22.04
C THR A 473 2.04 39.69 -22.32
N LEU A 474 0.78 40.00 -21.98
CA LEU A 474 -0.36 39.12 -22.25
C LEU A 474 -0.68 39.09 -23.75
N PRO A 475 -0.56 37.93 -24.42
CA PRO A 475 -0.80 37.79 -25.87
C PRO A 475 -2.31 37.73 -26.18
N LEU A 476 -3.13 38.64 -25.64
CA LEU A 476 -4.59 38.54 -25.76
C LEU A 476 -5.06 38.69 -27.21
N ALA A 477 -4.46 39.65 -27.94
CA ALA A 477 -4.78 39.90 -29.34
C ALA A 477 -4.27 38.78 -30.26
N SER A 478 -3.04 38.28 -30.04
CA SER A 478 -2.49 37.17 -30.82
C SER A 478 -3.18 35.83 -30.53
N SER A 479 -3.61 35.59 -29.29
CA SER A 479 -4.38 34.38 -28.94
C SER A 479 -5.72 34.32 -29.66
N LEU A 480 -6.39 35.47 -29.84
CA LEU A 480 -7.67 35.53 -30.54
C LEU A 480 -7.49 35.27 -32.04
N SER A 481 -6.49 35.89 -32.67
CA SER A 481 -6.17 35.65 -34.08
C SER A 481 -5.69 34.22 -34.32
N GLU A 482 -4.87 33.68 -33.43
CA GLU A 482 -4.36 32.30 -33.55
C GLU A 482 -5.47 31.26 -33.33
N LEU A 483 -6.44 31.51 -32.46
CA LEU A 483 -7.62 30.65 -32.31
C LEU A 483 -8.43 30.62 -33.61
N THR A 484 -8.61 31.78 -34.26
CA THR A 484 -9.30 31.83 -35.56
C THR A 484 -8.50 31.15 -36.68
N ASP A 485 -7.18 31.30 -36.67
CA ASP A 485 -6.29 30.68 -37.65
C ASP A 485 -6.25 29.16 -37.49
N GLY A 486 -6.15 28.64 -36.26
CA GLY A 486 -6.16 27.20 -35.98
C GLY A 486 -7.46 26.52 -36.43
N LEU A 487 -8.61 27.18 -36.20
CA LEU A 487 -9.92 26.69 -36.63
C LEU A 487 -10.10 26.70 -38.15
N THR A 488 -9.54 27.68 -38.84
CA THR A 488 -9.69 27.84 -40.30
C THR A 488 -8.69 27.00 -41.10
N GLN A 489 -7.48 26.76 -40.58
CA GLN A 489 -6.43 26.01 -41.28
C GLN A 489 -6.63 24.49 -41.23
N ARG A 490 -7.23 23.95 -40.17
CA ARG A 490 -7.47 22.49 -40.02
C ARG A 490 -8.92 22.17 -39.62
N PRO A 491 -9.92 22.61 -40.41
CA PRO A 491 -11.33 22.49 -40.02
C PRO A 491 -11.77 21.02 -39.87
N LEU A 492 -11.21 20.12 -40.68
CA LEU A 492 -11.52 18.68 -40.64
C LEU A 492 -11.17 18.02 -39.30
N LEU A 493 -10.17 18.53 -38.57
CA LEU A 493 -9.77 17.97 -37.28
C LEU A 493 -10.77 18.31 -36.16
N PHE A 494 -11.37 19.51 -36.22
CA PHE A 494 -12.33 20.00 -35.22
C PHE A 494 -13.79 19.71 -35.59
N LEU A 495 -14.06 19.35 -36.85
CA LEU A 495 -15.39 19.06 -37.39
C LEU A 495 -16.16 17.99 -36.59
N PRO A 496 -15.56 16.86 -36.14
CA PRO A 496 -16.28 15.87 -35.34
C PRO A 496 -16.80 16.45 -34.01
N LEU A 497 -15.99 17.28 -33.34
CA LEU A 497 -16.34 17.87 -32.05
C LEU A 497 -17.39 18.98 -32.23
N ALA A 498 -17.25 19.80 -33.27
CA ALA A 498 -18.24 20.82 -33.64
C ALA A 498 -19.59 20.21 -34.03
N LEU A 499 -19.60 19.12 -34.81
CA LEU A 499 -20.81 18.36 -35.14
C LEU A 499 -21.46 17.76 -33.90
N LEU A 500 -20.67 17.23 -32.96
CA LEU A 500 -21.18 16.71 -31.69
C LEU A 500 -21.88 17.81 -30.86
N ILE A 501 -21.26 18.99 -30.75
CA ILE A 501 -21.86 20.15 -30.08
C ILE A 501 -23.18 20.54 -30.78
N GLY A 502 -23.16 20.66 -32.11
CA GLY A 502 -24.36 20.97 -32.91
C GLY A 502 -25.46 19.94 -32.73
N ALA A 503 -25.14 18.64 -32.75
CA ALA A 503 -26.08 17.55 -32.55
C ALA A 503 -26.69 17.56 -31.14
N LEU A 504 -25.90 17.84 -30.10
CA LEU A 504 -26.40 17.96 -28.72
C LEU A 504 -27.32 19.17 -28.55
N LEU A 505 -26.97 20.31 -29.14
CA LEU A 505 -27.82 21.51 -29.14
C LEU A 505 -29.13 21.28 -29.91
N TRP A 506 -29.08 20.60 -31.05
CA TRP A 506 -30.25 20.26 -31.85
C TRP A 506 -31.17 19.25 -31.13
N ARG A 507 -30.61 18.20 -30.53
CA ARG A 507 -31.37 17.19 -29.76
C ARG A 507 -31.76 17.66 -28.35
N ARG A 508 -31.39 18.88 -27.94
CA ARG A 508 -31.67 19.42 -26.60
C ARG A 508 -33.14 19.31 -26.19
N LYS A 509 -34.08 19.67 -27.08
CA LYS A 509 -35.53 19.56 -26.82
C LYS A 509 -35.96 18.10 -26.59
N GLN A 510 -35.44 17.17 -27.39
CA GLN A 510 -35.73 15.74 -27.25
C GLN A 510 -35.15 15.16 -25.96
N LEU A 511 -33.95 15.57 -25.57
CA LEU A 511 -33.31 15.17 -24.31
C LEU A 511 -34.14 15.63 -23.11
N TYR A 512 -34.65 16.87 -23.10
CA TYR A 512 -35.58 17.33 -22.06
C TYR A 512 -36.88 16.53 -22.03
N ALA A 513 -37.48 16.27 -23.19
CA ALA A 513 -38.70 15.45 -23.28
C ALA A 513 -38.46 14.03 -22.74
N ARG A 514 -37.29 13.43 -23.03
CA ARG A 514 -36.91 12.11 -22.54
C ARG A 514 -36.68 12.12 -21.03
N LEU A 515 -36.01 13.15 -20.49
CA LEU A 515 -35.80 13.32 -19.06
C LEU A 515 -37.14 13.43 -18.32
N ASN A 516 -38.08 14.25 -18.81
CA ASN A 516 -39.41 14.38 -18.22
C ASN A 516 -40.21 13.07 -18.26
N LYS A 517 -40.10 12.29 -19.33
CA LYS A 517 -40.73 10.96 -19.39
C LYS A 517 -40.17 10.02 -18.32
N VAL A 518 -38.84 9.99 -18.16
CA VAL A 518 -38.19 9.21 -17.09
C VAL A 518 -38.65 9.69 -15.72
N HIS A 519 -38.79 11.01 -15.51
CA HIS A 519 -39.28 11.58 -14.26
C HIS A 519 -40.73 11.17 -13.94
N GLN A 520 -41.60 11.06 -14.94
CA GLN A 520 -43.00 10.64 -14.76
C GLN A 520 -43.14 9.17 -14.33
N ASP A 521 -42.20 8.30 -14.74
CA ASP A 521 -42.23 6.87 -14.40
C ASP A 521 -41.76 6.59 -12.95
N ILE A 522 -41.13 7.56 -12.28
CA ILE A 522 -40.62 7.43 -10.91
C ILE A 522 -41.77 7.24 -9.91
N GLY A 523 -41.63 6.27 -9.02
CA GLY A 523 -42.63 5.99 -7.97
C GLY A 523 -43.77 5.07 -8.42
N HIS A 524 -43.89 4.78 -9.72
CA HIS A 524 -44.86 3.81 -10.24
C HIS A 524 -44.33 2.37 -10.15
N PHE A 525 -45.01 1.49 -9.42
CA PHE A 525 -44.55 0.11 -9.16
C PHE A 525 -44.21 -0.71 -10.42
N LYS A 526 -44.93 -0.52 -11.53
CA LYS A 526 -44.74 -1.29 -12.77
C LYS A 526 -43.73 -0.68 -13.75
N ARG A 527 -43.58 0.66 -13.74
CA ARG A 527 -42.79 1.39 -14.74
C ARG A 527 -41.42 1.80 -14.20
N ASP A 528 -41.30 2.06 -12.90
CA ASP A 528 -40.05 2.46 -12.26
C ASP A 528 -39.01 1.33 -12.30
N SER A 529 -37.75 1.66 -12.61
CA SER A 529 -36.67 0.70 -12.86
C SER A 529 -35.33 1.26 -12.35
N GLN A 530 -34.39 0.36 -12.01
CA GLN A 530 -33.07 0.74 -11.49
C GLN A 530 -32.27 1.59 -12.50
N TRP A 531 -32.50 1.41 -13.80
CA TRP A 531 -31.80 2.11 -14.88
C TRP A 531 -32.30 3.54 -15.14
N HIS A 532 -33.47 3.92 -14.61
CA HIS A 532 -34.03 5.25 -14.81
C HIS A 532 -33.17 6.35 -14.17
N THR A 533 -32.58 6.11 -13.00
CA THR A 533 -31.72 7.10 -12.33
C THR A 533 -30.39 7.30 -13.06
N PRO A 534 -29.61 6.26 -13.41
CA PRO A 534 -28.44 6.41 -14.28
C PRO A 534 -28.76 7.09 -15.62
N GLN A 535 -29.90 6.75 -16.23
CA GLN A 535 -30.32 7.38 -17.49
C GLN A 535 -30.61 8.89 -17.32
N ALA A 536 -31.29 9.28 -16.25
CA ALA A 536 -31.56 10.69 -15.95
C ALA A 536 -30.26 11.48 -15.69
N ILE A 537 -29.29 10.89 -14.98
CA ILE A 537 -27.96 11.49 -14.77
C ILE A 537 -27.22 11.64 -16.11
N LEU A 538 -27.21 10.59 -16.95
CA LEU A 538 -26.57 10.63 -18.27
C LEU A 538 -27.17 11.73 -19.17
N ILE A 539 -28.50 11.88 -19.16
CA ILE A 539 -29.15 12.97 -19.92
C ILE A 539 -28.73 14.34 -19.39
N ASN A 540 -28.60 14.52 -18.07
CA ASN A 540 -28.12 15.77 -17.48
C ASN A 540 -26.66 16.07 -17.86
N ILE A 541 -25.79 15.05 -17.91
CA ILE A 541 -24.41 15.17 -18.41
C ILE A 541 -24.41 15.61 -19.88
N LEU A 542 -25.19 14.95 -20.74
CA LEU A 542 -25.31 15.30 -22.16
C LEU A 542 -25.82 16.74 -22.37
N LEU A 543 -26.74 17.21 -21.52
CA LEU A 543 -27.24 18.58 -21.55
C LEU A 543 -26.23 19.62 -21.03
N ALA A 544 -25.26 19.21 -20.21
CA ALA A 544 -24.18 20.06 -19.69
C ALA A 544 -22.96 20.14 -20.62
N MET A 545 -22.77 19.11 -21.44
CA MET A 545 -21.62 18.89 -22.31
C MET A 545 -21.35 19.97 -23.40
N PRO A 546 -22.34 20.67 -24.00
CA PRO A 546 -22.06 21.59 -25.11
C PRO A 546 -21.05 22.71 -24.80
N VAL A 547 -21.14 23.32 -23.61
CA VAL A 547 -20.22 24.39 -23.19
C VAL A 547 -18.84 23.82 -22.86
N ALA A 548 -18.79 22.67 -22.19
CA ALA A 548 -17.53 21.98 -21.88
C ALA A 548 -16.77 21.56 -23.16
N LEU A 549 -17.49 21.02 -24.15
CA LEU A 549 -16.92 20.70 -25.46
C LEU A 549 -16.52 21.96 -26.22
N GLY A 550 -17.26 23.06 -26.11
CA GLY A 550 -16.87 24.35 -26.70
C GLY A 550 -15.55 24.86 -26.14
N LEU A 551 -15.37 24.82 -24.81
CA LEU A 551 -14.11 25.16 -24.15
C LEU A 551 -12.99 24.19 -24.58
N ALA A 552 -13.27 22.89 -24.67
CA ALA A 552 -12.30 21.89 -25.13
C ALA A 552 -11.89 22.09 -26.59
N LEU A 553 -12.83 22.46 -27.46
CA LEU A 553 -12.58 22.77 -28.87
C LEU A 553 -11.61 23.95 -29.00
N CYS A 554 -11.89 25.05 -28.29
CA CYS A 554 -11.01 26.21 -28.23
C CYS A 554 -9.64 25.84 -27.65
N GLY A 555 -9.62 24.99 -26.62
CA GLY A 555 -8.38 24.52 -26.00
C GLY A 555 -7.49 23.71 -26.96
N LEU A 556 -8.08 22.75 -27.68
CA LEU A 556 -7.38 21.95 -28.68
C LEU A 556 -6.92 22.80 -29.88
N ALA A 557 -7.71 23.78 -30.30
CA ALA A 557 -7.33 24.71 -31.36
C ALA A 557 -6.05 25.49 -31.02
N LEU A 558 -5.92 25.95 -29.77
CA LEU A 558 -4.72 26.64 -29.28
C LEU A 558 -3.50 25.73 -29.08
N GLN A 559 -3.69 24.41 -28.89
CA GLN A 559 -2.58 23.46 -28.69
C GLN A 559 -1.91 22.98 -29.98
N ILE A 560 -2.61 23.03 -31.11
CA ILE A 560 -2.17 22.42 -32.38
C ILE A 560 -1.30 23.38 -33.23
N ASP A 561 -1.09 24.63 -32.78
CA ASP A 561 -0.29 25.62 -33.52
C ASP A 561 1.24 25.40 -33.43
N ALA A 562 1.93 25.67 -34.55
CA ALA A 562 3.33 25.36 -34.83
C ALA A 562 4.35 26.19 -34.02
N ARG A 563 3.92 27.25 -33.31
CA ARG A 563 4.82 28.12 -32.53
C ARG A 563 4.83 27.79 -31.03
N GLY A 564 3.91 26.95 -30.55
CA GLY A 564 3.87 26.45 -29.17
C GLY A 564 3.66 27.49 -28.07
N GLN A 565 3.48 28.77 -28.39
CA GLN A 565 3.39 29.86 -27.41
C GLN A 565 2.09 29.81 -26.57
N ASN A 566 0.98 29.34 -27.15
CA ASN A 566 -0.34 29.32 -26.52
C ASN A 566 -0.85 27.94 -26.07
N ALA A 567 -0.01 26.90 -26.15
CA ALA A 567 -0.37 25.55 -25.73
C ALA A 567 -0.83 25.48 -24.26
N ASN A 568 -0.26 26.34 -23.41
CA ASN A 568 -0.59 26.43 -21.99
C ASN A 568 -2.00 26.99 -21.75
N MET A 569 -2.39 28.02 -22.50
CA MET A 569 -3.73 28.58 -22.42
C MET A 569 -4.78 27.59 -22.96
N GLY A 570 -4.41 26.81 -23.97
CA GLY A 570 -5.25 25.73 -24.49
C GLY A 570 -5.53 24.62 -23.47
N ALA A 571 -4.52 24.21 -22.70
CA ALA A 571 -4.69 23.24 -21.61
C ALA A 571 -5.53 23.79 -20.45
N ALA A 572 -5.42 25.09 -20.14
CA ALA A 572 -6.28 25.74 -19.15
C ALA A 572 -7.77 25.69 -19.54
N LEU A 573 -8.10 25.96 -20.81
CA LEU A 573 -9.47 25.85 -21.31
C LEU A 573 -10.05 24.43 -21.21
N LEU A 574 -9.21 23.39 -21.41
CA LEU A 574 -9.62 22.00 -21.23
C LEU A 574 -9.99 21.70 -19.77
N GLN A 575 -9.16 22.12 -18.80
CA GLN A 575 -9.45 21.95 -17.38
C GLN A 575 -10.69 22.75 -16.94
N MET A 576 -10.87 23.97 -17.45
CA MET A 576 -12.09 24.76 -17.24
C MET A 576 -13.32 24.07 -17.82
N GLY A 577 -13.21 23.41 -18.98
CA GLY A 577 -14.26 22.60 -19.57
C GLY A 577 -14.69 21.44 -18.67
N GLN A 578 -13.72 20.73 -18.08
CA GLN A 578 -13.97 19.68 -17.10
C GLN A 578 -14.67 20.22 -15.84
N ALA A 579 -14.17 21.32 -15.28
CA ALA A 579 -14.76 21.99 -14.11
C ALA A 579 -16.23 22.38 -14.38
N TRP A 580 -16.49 23.00 -15.53
CA TRP A 580 -17.83 23.38 -15.95
C TRP A 580 -18.75 22.17 -16.05
N LEU A 581 -18.30 21.08 -16.67
CA LEU A 581 -19.09 19.85 -16.81
C LEU A 581 -19.53 19.31 -15.46
N VAL A 582 -18.62 19.20 -14.49
CA VAL A 582 -18.90 18.66 -13.15
C VAL A 582 -19.89 19.54 -12.40
N PHE A 583 -19.60 20.84 -12.29
CA PHE A 583 -20.43 21.78 -11.52
C PHE A 583 -21.79 22.02 -12.16
N TYR A 584 -21.85 22.18 -13.48
CA TYR A 584 -23.12 22.44 -14.16
C TYR A 584 -24.01 21.19 -14.19
N THR A 585 -23.43 19.99 -14.26
CA THR A 585 -24.20 18.73 -14.10
C THR A 585 -24.80 18.64 -12.69
N ALA A 586 -24.01 18.92 -11.65
CA ALA A 586 -24.52 18.90 -10.28
C ALA A 586 -25.60 19.97 -10.04
N TYR A 587 -25.40 21.17 -10.58
CA TYR A 587 -26.40 22.24 -10.54
C TYR A 587 -27.73 21.83 -11.18
N ARG A 588 -27.68 21.02 -12.26
CA ARG A 588 -28.88 20.46 -12.92
C ARG A 588 -29.52 19.31 -12.15
N ILE A 589 -28.72 18.43 -11.55
CA ILE A 589 -29.22 17.35 -10.68
C ILE A 589 -30.00 17.94 -9.50
N LEU A 590 -29.54 19.08 -8.97
CA LEU A 590 -30.14 19.85 -7.89
C LEU A 590 -31.19 20.87 -8.34
N ALA A 591 -31.63 20.85 -9.60
CA ALA A 591 -32.72 21.71 -10.03
C ALA A 591 -34.04 21.31 -9.34
N PRO A 592 -34.96 22.26 -9.09
CA PRO A 592 -36.29 21.94 -8.57
C PRO A 592 -37.01 20.99 -9.53
N GLY A 593 -37.60 19.92 -9.02
CA GLY A 593 -38.14 18.82 -9.83
C GLY A 593 -37.08 18.01 -10.60
N GLY A 594 -35.81 18.12 -10.21
CA GLY A 594 -34.67 17.41 -10.78
C GLY A 594 -34.44 16.03 -10.17
N VAL A 595 -33.26 15.47 -10.45
CA VAL A 595 -32.89 14.11 -10.00
C VAL A 595 -32.80 14.02 -8.48
N ALA A 596 -32.26 15.05 -7.81
CA ALA A 596 -32.13 15.07 -6.36
C ALA A 596 -33.48 15.01 -5.62
N GLU A 597 -34.47 15.76 -6.10
CA GLU A 597 -35.80 15.80 -5.48
C GLU A 597 -36.63 14.56 -5.86
N LEU A 598 -36.70 14.19 -7.14
CA LEU A 598 -37.59 13.13 -7.61
C LEU A 598 -37.00 11.72 -7.43
N HIS A 599 -35.74 11.52 -7.82
CA HIS A 599 -35.10 10.20 -7.74
C HIS A 599 -34.53 9.94 -6.35
N PHE A 600 -33.75 10.87 -5.80
CA PHE A 600 -33.07 10.68 -4.50
C PHE A 600 -33.96 11.03 -3.31
N ARG A 601 -35.11 11.71 -3.53
CA ARG A 601 -36.07 12.10 -2.50
C ARG A 601 -35.48 13.01 -1.42
N TRP A 602 -34.54 13.87 -1.81
CA TRP A 602 -34.03 14.90 -0.91
C TRP A 602 -35.10 15.96 -0.66
N GLU A 603 -35.10 16.54 0.54
CA GLU A 603 -36.08 17.55 0.92
C GLU A 603 -35.91 18.82 0.08
N LYS A 604 -37.02 19.43 -0.37
CA LYS A 604 -37.00 20.64 -1.21
C LYS A 604 -36.12 21.76 -0.63
N PRO A 605 -36.19 22.10 0.67
CA PRO A 605 -35.34 23.14 1.26
C PRO A 605 -33.85 22.80 1.16
N GLN A 606 -33.49 21.52 1.28
CA GLN A 606 -32.11 21.05 1.16
C GLN A 606 -31.60 21.17 -0.29
N VAL A 607 -32.44 20.82 -1.27
CA VAL A 607 -32.10 20.91 -2.69
C VAL A 607 -31.89 22.37 -3.12
N GLU A 608 -32.82 23.27 -2.78
CA GLU A 608 -32.71 24.70 -3.09
C GLU A 608 -31.48 25.34 -2.44
N PHE A 609 -31.22 25.00 -1.17
CA PHE A 609 -30.02 25.42 -0.45
C PHE A 609 -28.75 24.96 -1.19
N LEU A 610 -28.60 23.65 -1.43
CA LEU A 610 -27.42 23.08 -2.10
C LEU A 610 -27.24 23.61 -3.53
N GLN A 611 -28.32 23.80 -4.28
CA GLN A 611 -28.26 24.34 -5.64
C GLN A 611 -27.64 25.75 -5.67
N GLY A 612 -28.06 26.62 -4.73
CA GLY A 612 -27.49 27.95 -4.58
C GLY A 612 -25.99 27.93 -4.26
N TRP A 613 -25.57 27.00 -3.40
CA TRP A 613 -24.17 26.81 -3.02
C TRP A 613 -23.31 26.25 -4.15
N VAL A 614 -23.76 25.20 -4.85
CA VAL A 614 -23.04 24.60 -5.98
C VAL A 614 -22.80 25.64 -7.08
N ARG A 615 -23.75 26.56 -7.33
CA ARG A 615 -23.54 27.66 -8.27
C ARG A 615 -22.44 28.62 -7.83
N ARG A 616 -22.47 29.08 -6.56
CA ARG A 616 -21.47 30.03 -6.03
C ARG A 616 -20.08 29.38 -5.94
N LEU A 617 -20.01 28.17 -5.39
CA LEU A 617 -18.79 27.38 -5.29
C LEU A 617 -18.22 27.07 -6.67
N GLY A 618 -19.07 26.66 -7.62
CA GLY A 618 -18.67 26.37 -8.99
C GLY A 618 -18.06 27.59 -9.69
N LEU A 619 -18.60 28.79 -9.50
CA LEU A 619 -17.99 30.01 -10.06
C LEU A 619 -16.61 30.31 -9.47
N VAL A 620 -16.46 30.16 -8.14
CA VAL A 620 -15.16 30.34 -7.46
C VAL A 620 -14.14 29.31 -7.93
N VAL A 621 -14.55 28.04 -8.03
CA VAL A 621 -13.66 26.95 -8.49
C VAL A 621 -13.31 27.12 -9.97
N MET A 622 -14.23 27.57 -10.82
CA MET A 622 -13.93 27.90 -12.22
C MET A 622 -12.85 28.99 -12.33
N ALA A 623 -12.94 30.05 -11.53
CA ALA A 623 -11.93 31.10 -11.49
C ALA A 623 -10.58 30.58 -10.97
N LEU A 624 -10.61 29.74 -9.93
CA LEU A 624 -9.41 29.11 -9.37
C LEU A 624 -8.75 28.16 -10.39
N VAL A 625 -9.51 27.30 -11.08
CA VAL A 625 -9.02 26.38 -12.13
C VAL A 625 -8.36 27.17 -13.25
N ALA A 626 -8.94 28.29 -13.68
CA ALA A 626 -8.36 29.11 -14.73
C ALA A 626 -6.95 29.61 -14.37
N VAL A 627 -6.75 30.09 -13.13
CA VAL A 627 -5.43 30.56 -12.68
C VAL A 627 -4.50 29.38 -12.41
N VAL A 628 -4.95 28.35 -11.71
CA VAL A 628 -4.13 27.16 -11.38
C VAL A 628 -3.62 26.49 -12.64
N ALA A 629 -4.47 26.31 -13.66
CA ALA A 629 -4.07 25.66 -14.90
C ALA A 629 -3.02 26.47 -15.68
N VAL A 630 -3.16 27.79 -15.74
CA VAL A 630 -2.16 28.67 -16.39
C VAL A 630 -0.85 28.66 -15.59
N ALA A 631 -0.94 28.79 -14.27
CA ALA A 631 0.21 28.89 -13.38
C ALA A 631 1.01 27.57 -13.30
N GLU A 632 0.34 26.41 -13.35
CA GLU A 632 0.97 25.09 -13.37
C GLU A 632 1.78 24.84 -14.65
N LEU A 633 1.37 25.47 -15.75
CA LEU A 633 2.00 25.32 -17.07
C LEU A 633 3.07 26.40 -17.36
N GLN A 634 3.07 27.51 -16.63
CA GLN A 634 4.13 28.54 -16.66
C GLN A 634 4.80 28.82 -15.29
N PRO A 635 5.40 27.83 -14.61
CA PRO A 635 6.01 28.07 -13.30
C PRO A 635 7.13 29.14 -13.27
N ALA A 636 7.84 29.36 -14.38
CA ALA A 636 8.86 30.41 -14.46
C ALA A 636 8.30 31.84 -14.29
N ALA A 637 7.02 32.04 -14.59
CA ALA A 637 6.34 33.33 -14.42
C ALA A 637 5.68 33.47 -13.04
N LEU A 638 5.71 32.43 -12.18
CA LEU A 638 5.09 32.46 -10.84
C LEU A 638 5.68 33.56 -9.95
N ALA A 639 6.97 33.88 -10.11
CA ALA A 639 7.66 34.94 -9.38
C ALA A 639 7.17 36.34 -9.75
N ASP A 640 6.69 36.50 -10.98
CA ASP A 640 6.22 37.76 -11.54
C ASP A 640 4.70 37.79 -11.70
N ASP A 641 3.98 36.79 -11.18
CA ASP A 641 2.53 36.66 -11.32
C ASP A 641 1.79 37.58 -10.34
N VAL A 642 1.36 38.74 -10.84
CA VAL A 642 0.69 39.79 -10.06
C VAL A 642 -0.83 39.74 -10.21
N ILE A 643 -1.34 39.13 -11.28
CA ILE A 643 -2.78 38.93 -11.49
C ILE A 643 -3.25 37.63 -10.82
N GLY A 644 -2.51 36.53 -10.95
CA GLY A 644 -2.94 35.23 -10.44
C GLY A 644 -2.97 35.16 -8.91
N MET A 645 -1.97 35.72 -8.22
CA MET A 645 -1.92 35.76 -6.75
C MET A 645 -3.18 36.35 -6.08
N PRO A 646 -3.60 37.59 -6.38
CA PRO A 646 -4.78 38.16 -5.74
C PRO A 646 -6.05 37.41 -6.13
N VAL A 647 -6.15 36.87 -7.35
CA VAL A 647 -7.29 36.04 -7.77
C VAL A 647 -7.34 34.75 -6.93
N VAL A 648 -6.21 34.05 -6.76
CA VAL A 648 -6.09 32.82 -5.97
C VAL A 648 -6.40 33.10 -4.50
N LEU A 649 -5.83 34.14 -3.90
CA LEU A 649 -6.14 34.56 -2.52
C LEU A 649 -7.63 34.88 -2.33
N THR A 650 -8.23 35.60 -3.28
CA THR A 650 -9.67 35.90 -3.26
C THR A 650 -10.50 34.62 -3.39
N CYS A 651 -10.09 33.69 -4.27
CA CYS A 651 -10.75 32.39 -4.42
C CYS A 651 -10.66 31.55 -3.15
N TYR A 652 -9.50 31.50 -2.48
CA TYR A 652 -9.36 30.79 -1.20
C TYR A 652 -10.18 31.42 -0.09
N ALA A 653 -10.17 32.75 0.04
CA ALA A 653 -10.98 33.45 1.03
C ALA A 653 -12.48 33.22 0.80
N LEU A 654 -12.95 33.32 -0.44
CA LEU A 654 -14.33 33.01 -0.81
C LEU A 654 -14.66 31.53 -0.58
N MET A 655 -13.77 30.61 -0.95
CA MET A 655 -13.98 29.17 -0.76
C MET A 655 -14.05 28.81 0.74
N ALA A 656 -13.14 29.34 1.57
CA ALA A 656 -13.16 29.18 3.02
C ALA A 656 -14.47 29.71 3.62
N TRP A 657 -14.89 30.92 3.21
CA TRP A 657 -16.16 31.50 3.66
C TRP A 657 -17.37 30.67 3.22
N LEU A 658 -17.40 30.23 1.95
CA LEU A 658 -18.51 29.46 1.41
C LEU A 658 -18.62 28.08 2.08
N LEU A 659 -17.50 27.37 2.27
CA LEU A 659 -17.47 26.04 2.89
C LEU A 659 -17.76 26.11 4.40
N SER A 660 -17.24 27.12 5.11
CA SER A 660 -17.54 27.34 6.53
C SER A 660 -19.03 27.59 6.74
N ARG A 661 -19.63 28.45 5.90
CA ARG A 661 -21.05 28.73 5.97
C ARG A 661 -21.89 27.52 5.56
N LEU A 662 -21.47 26.73 4.56
CA LEU A 662 -22.12 25.46 4.20
C LEU A 662 -22.13 24.48 5.38
N LEU A 663 -21.02 24.38 6.11
CA LEU A 663 -20.89 23.52 7.28
C LEU A 663 -21.91 23.92 8.37
N ILE A 664 -21.94 25.20 8.74
CA ILE A 664 -22.77 25.72 9.86
C ILE A 664 -24.26 25.79 9.52
N SER A 665 -24.61 26.18 8.29
CA SER A 665 -26.00 26.46 7.89
C SER A 665 -26.70 25.28 7.21
N SER A 666 -26.07 24.10 7.18
CA SER A 666 -26.67 22.91 6.58
C SER A 666 -27.95 22.49 7.34
N PRO A 667 -29.10 22.31 6.64
CA PRO A 667 -30.35 21.89 7.27
C PRO A 667 -30.30 20.56 8.03
N THR A 668 -29.29 19.72 7.76
CA THR A 668 -29.16 18.36 8.34
C THR A 668 -28.21 18.29 9.54
N HIS A 669 -27.96 19.41 10.24
CA HIS A 669 -26.88 19.53 11.23
C HIS A 669 -27.04 18.63 12.47
N GLU A 670 -28.28 18.26 12.82
CA GLU A 670 -28.59 17.51 14.04
C GLU A 670 -28.17 16.03 13.98
N ASN A 671 -28.18 15.41 12.78
CA ASN A 671 -27.94 13.97 12.61
C ASN A 671 -26.61 13.61 11.92
N ALA A 672 -25.71 14.57 11.69
CA ALA A 672 -24.44 14.31 11.02
C ALA A 672 -23.46 13.57 11.95
N SER A 673 -22.91 12.44 11.47
CA SER A 673 -21.90 11.67 12.21
C SER A 673 -20.66 12.52 12.49
N LEU A 674 -19.99 12.26 13.63
CA LEU A 674 -18.74 12.94 14.02
C LEU A 674 -17.70 12.94 12.89
N PHE A 675 -17.61 11.84 12.14
CA PHE A 675 -16.72 11.72 10.97
C PHE A 675 -17.04 12.73 9.87
N ARG A 676 -18.32 12.90 9.49
CA ARG A 676 -18.70 13.88 8.45
C ARG A 676 -18.45 15.31 8.91
N LYS A 677 -18.67 15.61 10.19
CA LYS A 677 -18.33 16.93 10.77
C LYS A 677 -16.82 17.17 10.72
N ALA A 678 -16.01 16.19 11.12
CA ALA A 678 -14.55 16.28 11.05
C ALA A 678 -14.03 16.50 9.62
N VAL A 679 -14.54 15.73 8.65
CA VAL A 679 -14.20 15.91 7.23
C VAL A 679 -14.60 17.30 6.73
N GLY A 680 -15.80 17.79 7.08
CA GLY A 680 -16.25 19.13 6.71
C GLY A 680 -15.40 20.26 7.30
N ILE A 681 -14.97 20.13 8.56
CA ILE A 681 -14.03 21.06 9.19
C ILE A 681 -12.69 21.04 8.48
N MET A 682 -12.12 19.85 8.24
CA MET A 682 -10.84 19.69 7.54
C MET A 682 -10.87 20.34 6.14
N PHE A 683 -11.93 20.10 5.36
CA PHE A 683 -12.11 20.70 4.04
C PHE A 683 -12.25 22.23 4.07
N THR A 684 -12.74 22.78 5.19
CA THR A 684 -12.87 24.23 5.39
C THR A 684 -11.55 24.87 5.83
N LEU A 685 -10.76 24.17 6.64
CA LEU A 685 -9.43 24.61 7.08
C LEU A 685 -8.42 24.62 5.94
N LEU A 686 -8.56 23.72 4.96
CA LEU A 686 -7.59 23.56 3.87
C LEU A 686 -7.44 24.85 3.03
N PRO A 687 -8.49 25.50 2.48
CA PRO A 687 -8.35 26.79 1.79
C PRO A 687 -7.74 27.90 2.66
N ILE A 688 -7.98 27.89 3.99
CA ILE A 688 -7.37 28.86 4.93
C ILE A 688 -5.87 28.61 5.02
N ALA A 689 -5.44 27.35 5.15
CA ALA A 689 -4.03 26.98 5.15
C ALA A 689 -3.36 27.37 3.82
N LEU A 690 -4.01 27.16 2.68
CA LEU A 690 -3.50 27.57 1.37
C LEU A 690 -3.40 29.09 1.22
N PHE A 691 -4.37 29.84 1.75
CA PHE A 691 -4.30 31.31 1.81
C PHE A 691 -3.07 31.77 2.58
N VAL A 692 -2.84 31.22 3.78
CA VAL A 692 -1.69 31.53 4.61
C VAL A 692 -0.37 31.14 3.92
N ALA A 693 -0.33 29.98 3.27
CA ALA A 693 0.84 29.51 2.52
C ALA A 693 1.26 30.50 1.42
N VAL A 694 0.29 31.00 0.63
CA VAL A 694 0.57 32.03 -0.40
C VAL A 694 1.11 33.32 0.23
N CYS A 695 0.56 33.76 1.37
CA CYS A 695 1.06 34.95 2.07
C CYS A 695 2.52 34.83 2.53
N PHE A 696 2.95 33.62 2.91
CA PHE A 696 4.34 33.33 3.29
C PHE A 696 5.27 33.02 2.11
N GLY A 697 4.78 33.07 0.87
CA GLY A 697 5.61 32.85 -0.33
C GLY A 697 5.58 31.43 -0.90
N TYR A 698 4.78 30.52 -0.34
CA TYR A 698 4.61 29.13 -0.82
C TYR A 698 3.54 29.04 -1.94
N TYR A 699 3.71 29.85 -2.99
CA TYR A 699 2.72 29.94 -4.07
C TYR A 699 2.65 28.66 -4.90
N TYR A 700 3.80 28.06 -5.27
CA TYR A 700 3.84 26.78 -6.00
C TYR A 700 3.13 25.66 -5.22
N THR A 701 3.45 25.52 -3.93
CA THR A 701 2.82 24.58 -2.99
C THR A 701 1.31 24.75 -2.99
N ALA A 702 0.83 26.00 -2.86
CA ALA A 702 -0.59 26.29 -2.82
C ALA A 702 -1.33 25.94 -4.13
N LEU A 703 -0.69 26.14 -5.29
CA LEU A 703 -1.26 25.76 -6.58
C LEU A 703 -1.35 24.24 -6.74
N LYS A 704 -0.31 23.49 -6.36
CA LYS A 704 -0.31 22.02 -6.39
C LYS A 704 -1.35 21.41 -5.46
N LEU A 705 -1.45 21.91 -4.23
CA LEU A 705 -2.50 21.50 -3.29
C LEU A 705 -3.90 21.92 -3.77
N SER A 706 -4.02 23.01 -4.52
CA SER A 706 -5.31 23.45 -5.08
C SER A 706 -5.83 22.54 -6.17
N ASP A 707 -4.98 22.09 -7.10
CA ASP A 707 -5.37 21.08 -8.08
C ASP A 707 -5.93 19.83 -7.38
N ARG A 708 -5.26 19.39 -6.31
CA ARG A 708 -5.67 18.22 -5.51
C ARG A 708 -6.95 18.46 -4.72
N LEU A 709 -7.13 19.66 -4.18
CA LEU A 709 -8.38 20.10 -3.54
C LEU A 709 -9.54 20.10 -4.56
N ILE A 710 -9.32 20.61 -5.76
CA ILE A 710 -10.31 20.64 -6.86
C ILE A 710 -10.68 19.21 -7.28
N ASN A 711 -9.70 18.34 -7.50
CA ASN A 711 -9.93 16.95 -7.86
C ASN A 711 -10.65 16.17 -6.75
N THR A 712 -10.34 16.46 -5.48
CA THR A 712 -11.06 15.88 -4.35
C THR A 712 -12.50 16.37 -4.28
N LEU A 713 -12.75 17.64 -4.63
CA LEU A 713 -14.11 18.19 -4.72
C LEU A 713 -14.91 17.54 -5.86
N TYR A 714 -14.30 17.32 -7.03
CA TYR A 714 -14.92 16.55 -8.11
C TYR A 714 -15.25 15.12 -7.67
N LEU A 715 -14.31 14.47 -7.00
CA LEU A 715 -14.51 13.13 -6.46
C LEU A 715 -15.68 13.11 -5.47
N LEU A 716 -15.75 14.04 -4.52
CA LEU A 716 -16.86 14.14 -3.56
C LEU A 716 -18.22 14.36 -4.23
N MET A 717 -18.29 15.22 -5.24
CA MET A 717 -19.53 15.47 -5.99
C MET A 717 -19.97 14.24 -6.78
N PHE A 718 -19.05 13.60 -7.48
CA PHE A 718 -19.30 12.36 -8.20
C PHE A 718 -19.71 11.23 -7.24
N TRP A 719 -19.02 11.13 -6.11
CA TRP A 719 -19.27 10.16 -5.05
C TRP A 719 -20.68 10.25 -4.49
N LEU A 720 -21.12 11.46 -4.17
CA LEU A 720 -22.45 11.73 -3.64
C LEU A 720 -23.55 11.28 -4.62
N VAL A 721 -23.35 11.50 -5.92
CA VAL A 721 -24.29 11.07 -6.96
C VAL A 721 -24.29 9.55 -7.11
N ILE A 722 -23.12 8.91 -7.06
CA ILE A 722 -22.98 7.45 -7.07
C ILE A 722 -23.71 6.83 -5.86
N GLU A 723 -23.40 7.27 -4.64
CA GLU A 723 -24.02 6.74 -3.43
C GLU A 723 -25.53 6.86 -3.50
N ALA A 724 -26.05 8.05 -3.84
CA ALA A 724 -27.48 8.26 -3.96
C ALA A 724 -28.13 7.39 -5.05
N THR A 725 -27.43 7.15 -6.16
CA THR A 725 -27.90 6.28 -7.25
C THR A 725 -27.98 4.81 -6.83
N PHE A 726 -26.96 4.30 -6.13
CA PHE A 726 -26.96 2.93 -5.61
C PHE A 726 -28.03 2.73 -4.52
N VAL A 727 -28.15 3.68 -3.58
CA VAL A 727 -29.20 3.65 -2.55
C VAL A 727 -30.59 3.63 -3.18
N ARG A 728 -30.81 4.46 -4.20
CA ARG A 728 -32.08 4.48 -4.94
C ARG A 728 -32.30 3.18 -5.73
N GLY A 729 -31.28 2.65 -6.40
CA GLY A 729 -31.35 1.41 -7.16
C GLY A 729 -31.77 0.23 -6.28
N LEU A 730 -31.18 0.10 -5.09
CA LEU A 730 -31.55 -0.92 -4.11
C LEU A 730 -32.98 -0.73 -3.59
N ALA A 731 -33.40 0.50 -3.30
CA ALA A 731 -34.77 0.79 -2.87
C ALA A 731 -35.82 0.41 -3.93
N VAL A 732 -35.53 0.62 -5.23
CA VAL A 732 -36.38 0.12 -6.34
C VAL A 732 -36.38 -1.40 -6.39
N ALA A 733 -35.20 -2.03 -6.26
CA ALA A 733 -35.04 -3.49 -6.27
C ALA A 733 -35.89 -4.15 -5.18
N ALA A 734 -35.80 -3.65 -3.96
CA ALA A 734 -36.53 -4.14 -2.80
C ALA A 734 -38.05 -4.03 -3.02
N ARG A 735 -38.54 -2.88 -3.53
CA ARG A 735 -39.96 -2.68 -3.83
C ARG A 735 -40.49 -3.62 -4.92
N ARG A 736 -39.72 -3.86 -5.99
CA ARG A 736 -40.09 -4.80 -7.06
C ARG A 736 -40.16 -6.24 -6.55
N LEU A 737 -39.18 -6.65 -5.75
CA LEU A 737 -39.11 -7.99 -5.20
C LEU A 737 -40.26 -8.24 -4.19
N ALA A 738 -40.60 -7.23 -3.39
CA ALA A 738 -41.79 -7.24 -2.53
C ALA A 738 -43.09 -7.43 -3.33
N TYR A 739 -43.25 -6.68 -4.43
CA TYR A 739 -44.40 -6.79 -5.33
C TYR A 739 -44.49 -8.18 -6.00
N GLN A 740 -43.37 -8.74 -6.47
CA GLN A 740 -43.33 -10.09 -7.04
C GLN A 740 -43.73 -11.17 -6.02
N ARG A 741 -43.26 -11.06 -4.77
CA ARG A 741 -43.66 -11.98 -3.69
C ARG A 741 -45.16 -11.87 -3.35
N ALA A 742 -45.71 -10.65 -3.34
CA ALA A 742 -47.14 -10.44 -3.13
C ALA A 742 -47.99 -11.04 -4.26
N LEU A 743 -47.56 -10.89 -5.51
CA LEU A 743 -48.19 -11.53 -6.68
C LEU A 743 -48.11 -13.05 -6.64
N ALA A 744 -46.94 -13.62 -6.32
CA ALA A 744 -46.74 -15.06 -6.21
C ALA A 744 -47.63 -15.66 -5.11
N LYS A 745 -47.75 -14.98 -3.95
CA LYS A 745 -48.71 -15.38 -2.90
C LYS A 745 -50.17 -15.29 -3.39
N ARG A 746 -50.53 -14.26 -4.16
CA ARG A 746 -51.89 -14.11 -4.71
C ARG A 746 -52.21 -15.18 -5.77
N GLN A 747 -51.23 -15.60 -6.56
CA GLN A 747 -51.37 -16.71 -7.52
C GLN A 747 -51.47 -18.06 -6.80
N ALA A 748 -50.60 -18.32 -5.82
CA ALA A 748 -50.66 -19.54 -5.00
C ALA A 748 -51.98 -19.65 -4.22
N ALA A 749 -52.50 -18.53 -3.68
CA ALA A 749 -53.81 -18.49 -3.02
C ALA A 749 -54.98 -18.72 -3.99
N LYS A 750 -54.89 -18.20 -5.24
CA LYS A 750 -55.88 -18.47 -6.29
C LYS A 750 -55.87 -19.92 -6.76
N GLU A 751 -54.69 -20.54 -6.87
CA GLU A 751 -54.54 -21.96 -7.23
C GLU A 751 -55.00 -22.89 -6.11
N ALA A 752 -54.92 -22.45 -4.84
CA ALA A 752 -55.42 -23.19 -3.68
C ALA A 752 -56.96 -23.12 -3.49
N GLY A 753 -57.70 -22.39 -4.34
CA GLY A 753 -59.17 -22.42 -4.37
C GLY A 753 -59.88 -21.60 -3.28
N ASP A 754 -59.17 -20.76 -2.53
CA ASP A 754 -59.78 -19.98 -1.44
C ASP A 754 -60.34 -18.65 -1.95
N GLY A 755 -61.66 -18.47 -1.84
CA GLY A 755 -62.37 -17.26 -2.24
C GLY A 755 -62.11 -16.10 -1.26
N GLU A 756 -61.88 -14.91 -1.81
CA GLU A 756 -61.81 -13.61 -1.09
C GLU A 756 -61.06 -13.59 0.25
N ALA A 757 -59.77 -13.93 0.25
CA ALA A 757 -58.89 -13.51 1.33
C ALA A 757 -58.41 -12.06 1.08
N VAL A 758 -58.96 -11.10 1.83
CA VAL A 758 -58.34 -9.78 2.03
C VAL A 758 -57.05 -10.00 2.81
N ILE A 759 -55.94 -10.13 2.10
CA ILE A 759 -54.62 -10.29 2.70
C ILE A 759 -54.11 -8.88 3.04
N GLU A 760 -54.08 -8.55 4.33
CA GLU A 760 -53.36 -7.38 4.86
C GLU A 760 -51.94 -7.34 4.28
N GLU A 761 -51.54 -6.16 3.79
CA GLU A 761 -50.19 -5.93 3.28
C GLU A 761 -49.18 -6.44 4.31
N PRO A 762 -48.22 -7.32 3.93
CA PRO A 762 -47.25 -7.83 4.89
C PRO A 762 -46.29 -6.70 5.27
N THR A 763 -46.66 -5.94 6.31
CA THR A 763 -45.77 -5.07 7.06
C THR A 763 -45.01 -5.96 8.03
N LEU A 764 -43.85 -6.48 7.60
CA LEU A 764 -42.63 -6.65 8.40
C LEU A 764 -41.66 -7.59 7.64
N ASP A 765 -40.36 -7.29 7.76
CA ASP A 765 -39.14 -7.92 7.21
C ASP A 765 -38.54 -7.43 5.88
N ILE A 766 -39.20 -6.55 5.10
CA ILE A 766 -38.52 -5.86 3.98
C ILE A 766 -37.53 -4.81 4.50
N GLU A 767 -37.83 -4.17 5.65
CA GLU A 767 -36.98 -3.14 6.25
C GLU A 767 -35.63 -3.67 6.75
N LYS A 768 -35.61 -4.83 7.43
CA LYS A 768 -34.38 -5.44 7.95
C LYS A 768 -33.42 -5.94 6.84
N VAL A 769 -33.97 -6.55 5.77
CA VAL A 769 -33.16 -7.00 4.61
C VAL A 769 -32.60 -5.81 3.82
N ASN A 770 -33.35 -4.70 3.76
CA ASN A 770 -32.89 -3.47 3.11
C ASN A 770 -31.76 -2.78 3.91
N GLU A 771 -31.79 -2.80 5.24
CA GLU A 771 -30.73 -2.18 6.06
C GLU A 771 -29.38 -2.88 5.94
N GLN A 772 -29.35 -4.22 5.97
CA GLN A 772 -28.10 -4.97 5.82
C GLN A 772 -27.46 -4.76 4.45
N SER A 773 -28.26 -4.81 3.37
CA SER A 773 -27.79 -4.59 2.00
C SER A 773 -27.34 -3.14 1.76
N LEU A 774 -28.02 -2.15 2.34
CA LEU A 774 -27.58 -0.75 2.32
C LEU A 774 -26.24 -0.56 3.05
N ARG A 775 -26.05 -1.22 4.19
CA ARG A 775 -24.78 -1.14 4.94
C ARG A 775 -23.63 -1.71 4.12
N LEU A 776 -23.82 -2.85 3.45
CA LEU A 776 -22.83 -3.45 2.55
C LEU A 776 -22.46 -2.53 1.38
N ILE A 777 -23.47 -2.01 0.67
CA ILE A 777 -23.23 -1.12 -0.46
C ILE A 777 -22.48 0.12 0.01
N ARG A 778 -22.88 0.74 1.12
CA ARG A 778 -22.20 1.92 1.65
C ARG A 778 -20.75 1.63 2.04
N LEU A 779 -20.44 0.42 2.51
CA LEU A 779 -19.07 -0.01 2.83
C LEU A 779 -18.23 -0.30 1.58
N ALA A 780 -18.77 -1.03 0.60
CA ALA A 780 -18.11 -1.27 -0.69
C ALA A 780 -17.85 0.05 -1.41
N LEU A 781 -18.83 0.94 -1.36
CA LEU A 781 -18.70 2.30 -1.83
C LEU A 781 -17.57 3.01 -1.02
N LEU A 782 -17.63 3.07 0.31
CA LEU A 782 -16.56 3.71 1.11
C LEU A 782 -15.15 3.22 0.73
N GLY A 783 -14.96 1.92 0.51
CA GLY A 783 -13.69 1.36 0.02
C GLY A 783 -13.29 1.91 -1.35
N GLY A 784 -14.23 1.98 -2.30
CA GLY A 784 -14.01 2.60 -3.61
C GLY A 784 -13.69 4.10 -3.52
N PHE A 785 -14.32 4.83 -2.60
CA PHE A 785 -14.00 6.24 -2.34
C PHE A 785 -12.60 6.42 -1.79
N ILE A 786 -12.18 5.60 -0.83
CA ILE A 786 -10.83 5.64 -0.26
C ILE A 786 -9.79 5.32 -1.33
N ALA A 787 -10.02 4.33 -2.18
CA ALA A 787 -9.12 3.99 -3.28
C ALA A 787 -9.02 5.14 -4.31
N ALA A 788 -10.13 5.78 -4.66
CA ALA A 788 -10.14 6.94 -5.54
C ALA A 788 -9.46 8.16 -4.90
N LEU A 789 -9.66 8.38 -3.59
CA LEU A 789 -9.01 9.44 -2.85
C LEU A 789 -7.49 9.22 -2.77
N TYR A 790 -7.05 7.97 -2.52
CA TYR A 790 -5.65 7.60 -2.60
C TYR A 790 -5.08 7.92 -3.98
N TRP A 791 -5.78 7.56 -5.07
CA TRP A 791 -5.32 7.87 -6.42
C TRP A 791 -5.19 9.38 -6.67
N VAL A 792 -6.13 10.21 -6.16
CA VAL A 792 -6.03 11.67 -6.28
C VAL A 792 -4.78 12.21 -5.57
N TRP A 793 -4.37 11.63 -4.44
CA TRP A 793 -3.27 12.16 -3.60
C TRP A 793 -1.94 11.39 -3.71
N ALA A 794 -1.89 10.27 -4.45
CA ALA A 794 -0.78 9.32 -4.44
C ALA A 794 0.57 9.95 -4.82
N ASP A 795 0.58 10.90 -5.74
CA ASP A 795 1.79 11.58 -6.20
C ASP A 795 2.36 12.59 -5.20
N LEU A 796 1.53 13.12 -4.29
CA LEU A 796 1.98 14.00 -3.21
C LEU A 796 2.47 13.24 -1.98
N ILE A 797 2.16 11.94 -1.84
CA ILE A 797 2.63 11.14 -0.70
C ILE A 797 4.16 11.13 -0.65
N THR A 798 4.81 11.00 -1.81
CA THR A 798 6.27 11.04 -1.90
C THR A 798 6.82 12.42 -1.55
N VAL A 799 6.11 13.51 -1.83
CA VAL A 799 6.55 14.85 -1.45
C VAL A 799 6.60 15.03 0.07
N PHE A 800 5.76 14.31 0.82
CA PHE A 800 5.80 14.33 2.28
C PHE A 800 6.96 13.52 2.88
N SER A 801 7.72 12.72 2.11
CA SER A 801 8.92 12.04 2.65
C SER A 801 10.00 13.03 3.09
N TYR A 802 9.98 14.26 2.60
CA TYR A 802 10.85 15.32 3.11
C TYR A 802 10.69 15.52 4.63
N LEU A 803 9.49 15.26 5.17
CA LEU A 803 9.24 15.34 6.62
C LEU A 803 10.00 14.27 7.41
N ASP A 804 10.43 13.19 6.76
CA ASP A 804 11.27 12.14 7.36
C ASP A 804 12.69 12.65 7.64
N ASN A 805 13.16 13.64 6.86
CA ASN A 805 14.45 14.30 7.07
C ASN A 805 14.45 15.28 8.25
N ILE A 806 13.28 15.66 8.77
CA ILE A 806 13.14 16.57 9.91
C ILE A 806 13.04 15.75 11.19
N THR A 807 14.18 15.52 11.85
CA THR A 807 14.28 14.73 13.08
C THR A 807 13.73 15.50 14.29
N LEU A 808 12.81 14.89 15.03
CA LEU A 808 12.26 15.43 16.28
C LEU A 808 13.10 15.02 17.49
N TYR A 809 13.42 13.73 17.59
CA TYR A 809 14.27 13.15 18.62
C TYR A 809 14.85 11.81 18.16
N GLU A 810 15.94 11.36 18.79
CA GLU A 810 16.55 10.06 18.52
C GLU A 810 16.29 9.11 19.70
N TYR A 811 16.11 7.83 19.41
CA TYR A 811 16.03 6.78 20.43
C TYR A 811 17.01 5.65 20.12
N THR A 812 17.46 4.96 21.16
CA THR A 812 18.30 3.78 21.00
C THR A 812 17.45 2.57 20.65
N SER A 813 17.72 1.97 19.50
CA SER A 813 17.11 0.72 19.05
C SER A 813 18.15 -0.41 19.09
N GLY A 814 17.72 -1.62 19.47
CA GLY A 814 18.59 -2.79 19.58
C GLY A 814 19.09 -3.08 21.00
N THR A 815 19.72 -4.24 21.17
CA THR A 815 20.27 -4.74 22.44
C THR A 815 21.77 -5.01 22.30
N GLY A 816 22.57 -4.57 23.28
CA GLY A 816 24.02 -4.83 23.29
C GLY A 816 24.79 -4.13 22.17
N ALA A 817 25.59 -4.88 21.40
CA ALA A 817 26.51 -4.36 20.38
C ALA A 817 25.82 -3.79 19.12
N ASN A 818 24.52 -4.04 18.92
CA ASN A 818 23.73 -3.54 17.79
C ASN A 818 22.92 -2.28 18.14
N MET A 819 23.29 -1.55 19.20
CA MET A 819 22.64 -0.28 19.55
C MET A 819 22.88 0.74 18.45
N SER A 820 21.82 1.08 17.72
CA SER A 820 21.81 2.15 16.72
C SER A 820 20.86 3.25 17.17
N MET A 821 21.30 4.51 17.06
CA MET A 821 20.42 5.67 17.27
C MET A 821 19.54 5.82 16.02
N VAL A 822 18.24 5.61 16.20
CA VAL A 822 17.25 5.76 15.14
C VAL A 822 16.51 7.08 15.38
N PRO A 823 16.53 8.01 14.41
CA PRO A 823 15.76 9.24 14.51
C PRO A 823 14.27 8.97 14.31
N ILE A 824 13.42 9.66 15.08
CA ILE A 824 11.99 9.79 14.84
C ILE A 824 11.74 11.15 14.21
N SER A 825 11.04 11.14 13.10
CA SER A 825 10.78 12.30 12.26
C SER A 825 9.38 12.88 12.45
N ILE A 826 9.12 14.06 11.87
CA ILE A 826 7.76 14.61 11.77
C ILE A 826 6.86 13.69 10.93
N GLY A 827 7.42 13.06 9.90
CA GLY A 827 6.73 12.08 9.06
C GLY A 827 6.20 10.90 9.89
N ASP A 828 7.03 10.35 10.79
CA ASP A 828 6.62 9.28 11.71
C ASP A 828 5.46 9.70 12.63
N MET A 829 5.49 10.93 13.16
CA MET A 829 4.42 11.45 14.01
C MET A 829 3.09 11.58 13.24
N LEU A 830 3.14 12.07 12.00
CA LEU A 830 1.96 12.11 11.12
C LEU A 830 1.48 10.71 10.73
N GLY A 831 2.41 9.80 10.45
CA GLY A 831 2.14 8.39 10.20
C GLY A 831 1.41 7.73 11.36
N ALA A 832 1.83 8.00 12.60
CA ALA A 832 1.16 7.53 13.81
C ALA A 832 -0.29 8.05 13.93
N LEU A 833 -0.54 9.32 13.62
CA LEU A 833 -1.91 9.88 13.59
C LEU A 833 -2.78 9.22 12.51
N ILE A 834 -2.21 8.92 11.35
CA ILE A 834 -2.90 8.19 10.28
C ILE A 834 -3.23 6.77 10.72
N ILE A 835 -2.29 6.05 11.35
CA ILE A 835 -2.51 4.70 11.90
C ILE A 835 -3.64 4.71 12.93
N ILE A 836 -3.68 5.70 13.83
CA ILE A 836 -4.80 5.87 14.78
C ILE A 836 -6.12 6.05 14.04
N GLY A 837 -6.15 6.93 13.03
CA GLY A 837 -7.33 7.17 12.20
C GLY A 837 -7.83 5.92 11.47
N ILE A 838 -6.92 5.16 10.84
CA ILE A 838 -7.21 3.89 10.16
C ILE A 838 -7.70 2.84 11.16
N THR A 839 -7.05 2.71 12.31
CA THR A 839 -7.42 1.77 13.37
C THR A 839 -8.84 2.05 13.87
N PHE A 840 -9.15 3.32 14.13
CA PHE A 840 -10.50 3.73 14.53
C PHE A 840 -11.53 3.41 13.45
N ALA A 841 -11.21 3.66 12.18
CA ALA A 841 -12.07 3.32 11.06
C ALA A 841 -12.29 1.81 10.93
N LEU A 842 -11.24 0.99 11.03
CA LEU A 842 -11.33 -0.48 10.98
C LEU A 842 -12.13 -1.03 12.16
N ALA A 843 -11.83 -0.59 13.38
CA ALA A 843 -12.47 -1.08 14.60
C ALA A 843 -13.99 -0.79 14.61
N ARG A 844 -14.41 0.31 13.96
CA ARG A 844 -15.82 0.69 13.82
C ARG A 844 -16.55 -0.04 12.68
N ASN A 845 -15.88 -0.31 11.56
CA ASN A 845 -16.54 -0.77 10.33
C ASN A 845 -16.37 -2.28 10.07
N LEU A 846 -15.21 -2.86 10.40
CA LEU A 846 -14.89 -4.26 10.09
C LEU A 846 -15.73 -5.30 10.87
N PRO A 847 -16.11 -5.08 12.15
CA PRO A 847 -16.99 -6.00 12.85
C PRO A 847 -18.37 -6.14 12.18
N GLY A 848 -18.92 -5.02 11.70
CA GLY A 848 -20.17 -5.03 10.93
C GLY A 848 -20.04 -5.72 9.57
N LEU A 849 -18.86 -5.65 8.94
CA LEU A 849 -18.57 -6.40 7.70
C LEU A 849 -18.54 -7.91 7.96
N LEU A 850 -17.86 -8.34 9.02
CA LEU A 850 -17.78 -9.74 9.41
C LEU A 850 -19.18 -10.30 9.68
N GLU A 851 -20.01 -9.54 10.41
CA GLU A 851 -21.39 -9.90 10.70
C GLU A 851 -22.18 -10.19 9.43
N VAL A 852 -22.12 -9.30 8.44
CA VAL A 852 -22.95 -9.42 7.24
C VAL A 852 -22.39 -10.42 6.22
N PHE A 853 -21.08 -10.51 6.01
CA PHE A 853 -20.51 -11.38 4.96
C PHE A 853 -20.29 -12.82 5.40
N VAL A 854 -19.92 -13.02 6.66
CA VAL A 854 -19.49 -14.32 7.19
C VAL A 854 -20.50 -14.82 8.21
N LEU A 855 -20.74 -14.07 9.29
CA LEU A 855 -21.55 -14.56 10.41
C LEU A 855 -23.02 -14.75 10.04
N SER A 856 -23.59 -13.94 9.15
CA SER A 856 -24.97 -14.09 8.68
C SER A 856 -25.21 -15.38 7.88
N LYS A 857 -24.15 -15.93 7.27
CA LYS A 857 -24.18 -17.20 6.54
C LYS A 857 -23.94 -18.40 7.44
N LEU A 858 -23.48 -18.16 8.67
CA LEU A 858 -23.26 -19.17 9.69
C LEU A 858 -24.48 -19.19 10.61
N ASN A 859 -25.06 -20.38 10.86
CA ASN A 859 -26.18 -20.53 11.81
C ASN A 859 -25.70 -20.40 13.27
N LEU A 860 -25.20 -19.23 13.65
CA LEU A 860 -24.68 -18.93 14.98
C LEU A 860 -25.77 -18.39 15.90
N ALA A 861 -25.70 -18.74 17.18
CA ALA A 861 -26.51 -18.09 18.20
C ALA A 861 -26.16 -16.59 18.29
N GLN A 862 -27.16 -15.73 18.54
CA GLN A 862 -27.00 -14.27 18.54
C GLN A 862 -25.87 -13.79 19.49
N GLY A 863 -25.71 -14.43 20.65
CA GLY A 863 -24.62 -14.13 21.59
C GLY A 863 -23.22 -14.47 21.06
N SER A 864 -23.08 -15.51 20.23
CA SER A 864 -21.79 -15.89 19.62
C SER A 864 -21.36 -14.90 18.56
N ALA A 865 -22.29 -14.49 17.68
CA ALA A 865 -22.00 -13.49 16.65
C ALA A 865 -21.54 -12.16 17.27
N TYR A 866 -22.26 -11.67 18.28
CA TYR A 866 -21.87 -10.48 19.03
C TYR A 866 -20.47 -10.61 19.65
N ALA A 867 -20.20 -11.69 20.38
CA ALA A 867 -18.89 -11.93 20.98
C ALA A 867 -17.75 -11.95 19.95
N THR A 868 -17.95 -12.59 18.79
CA THR A 868 -16.95 -12.60 17.69
C THR A 868 -16.67 -11.20 17.16
N THR A 869 -17.72 -10.39 16.95
CA THR A 869 -17.54 -9.00 16.47
C THR A 869 -16.82 -8.12 17.49
N THR A 870 -17.13 -8.25 18.79
CA THR A 870 -16.45 -7.51 19.86
C THR A 870 -14.97 -7.92 19.99
N LEU A 871 -14.68 -9.23 19.94
CA LEU A 871 -13.31 -9.72 19.98
C LEU A 871 -12.49 -9.19 18.80
N LEU A 872 -13.06 -9.15 17.59
CA LEU A 872 -12.39 -8.57 16.44
C LEU A 872 -12.07 -7.08 16.66
N SER A 873 -12.99 -6.30 17.21
CA SER A 873 -12.72 -4.88 17.56
C SER A 873 -11.54 -4.73 18.52
N TYR A 874 -11.44 -5.58 19.54
CA TYR A 874 -10.32 -5.54 20.49
C TYR A 874 -8.99 -5.94 19.85
N VAL A 875 -8.98 -6.93 18.95
CA VAL A 875 -7.79 -7.30 18.19
C VAL A 875 -7.33 -6.14 17.31
N ILE A 876 -8.24 -5.50 16.56
CA ILE A 876 -7.92 -4.34 15.71
C ILE A 876 -7.36 -3.19 16.57
N ALA A 877 -8.01 -2.87 17.69
CA ALA A 877 -7.57 -1.79 18.57
C ALA A 877 -6.19 -2.10 19.19
N GLY A 878 -5.95 -3.34 19.62
CA GLY A 878 -4.66 -3.77 20.17
C GLY A 878 -3.53 -3.70 19.14
N VAL A 879 -3.75 -4.21 17.92
CA VAL A 879 -2.78 -4.12 16.83
C VAL A 879 -2.49 -2.67 16.46
N GLY A 880 -3.53 -1.85 16.29
CA GLY A 880 -3.38 -0.44 15.95
C GLY A 880 -2.65 0.36 17.03
N PHE A 881 -2.89 0.07 18.32
CA PHE A 881 -2.16 0.67 19.43
C PHE A 881 -0.67 0.32 19.38
N VAL A 882 -0.34 -0.97 19.20
CA VAL A 882 1.04 -1.44 19.07
C VAL A 882 1.74 -0.81 17.86
N SER A 883 1.08 -0.78 16.70
CA SER A 883 1.63 -0.14 15.49
C SER A 883 1.89 1.35 15.70
N THR A 884 0.97 2.07 16.35
CA THR A 884 1.13 3.50 16.66
C THR A 884 2.36 3.73 17.56
N LEU A 885 2.50 2.94 18.62
CA LEU A 885 3.66 3.04 19.52
C LEU A 885 4.97 2.69 18.80
N SER A 886 4.96 1.69 17.93
CA SER A 886 6.13 1.31 17.14
C SER A 886 6.56 2.44 16.20
N THR A 887 5.62 3.11 15.53
CA THR A 887 5.92 4.27 14.67
C THR A 887 6.45 5.45 15.48
N LEU A 888 6.04 5.62 16.73
CA LEU A 888 6.57 6.65 17.65
C LEU A 888 7.90 6.23 18.32
N GLY A 889 8.58 5.19 17.85
CA GLY A 889 9.89 4.79 18.35
C GLY A 889 9.88 4.01 19.66
N VAL A 890 8.73 3.46 20.08
CA VAL A 890 8.73 2.44 21.14
C VAL A 890 9.25 1.15 20.53
N SER A 891 10.47 0.76 20.91
CA SER A 891 11.12 -0.42 20.34
C SER A 891 10.28 -1.69 20.53
N TRP A 892 10.18 -2.49 19.47
CA TRP A 892 9.43 -3.74 19.48
C TRP A 892 9.88 -4.68 20.61
N ASP A 893 11.18 -4.72 20.90
CA ASP A 893 11.77 -5.52 21.99
C ASP A 893 11.15 -5.19 23.36
N LYS A 894 10.80 -3.93 23.62
CA LYS A 894 10.14 -3.52 24.88
C LYS A 894 8.67 -3.95 24.91
N LEU A 895 7.99 -3.97 23.76
CA LEU A 895 6.60 -4.39 23.64
C LEU A 895 6.45 -5.92 23.68
N GLN A 896 7.46 -6.67 23.22
CA GLN A 896 7.46 -8.14 23.21
C GLN A 896 7.16 -8.73 24.58
N TRP A 897 7.79 -8.21 25.65
CA TRP A 897 7.55 -8.72 27.00
C TRP A 897 6.10 -8.54 27.46
N LEU A 898 5.50 -7.38 27.16
CA LEU A 898 4.09 -7.11 27.48
C LEU A 898 3.15 -8.03 26.69
N VAL A 899 3.38 -8.17 25.38
CA VAL A 899 2.58 -9.05 24.51
C VAL A 899 2.75 -10.51 24.89
N ALA A 900 3.97 -10.94 25.24
CA ALA A 900 4.26 -12.29 25.69
C ALA A 900 3.57 -12.60 27.02
N ALA A 901 3.68 -11.72 28.02
CA ALA A 901 3.02 -11.89 29.32
C ALA A 901 1.49 -11.95 29.17
N LEU A 902 0.90 -11.06 28.35
CA LEU A 902 -0.53 -11.07 28.06
C LEU A 902 -0.96 -12.35 27.33
N SER A 903 -0.19 -12.79 26.33
CA SER A 903 -0.48 -14.01 25.55
C SER A 903 -0.39 -15.27 26.40
N VAL A 904 0.62 -15.35 27.28
CA VAL A 904 0.77 -16.46 28.24
C VAL A 904 -0.38 -16.46 29.24
N GLY A 905 -0.72 -15.31 29.82
CA GLY A 905 -1.86 -15.18 30.73
C GLY A 905 -3.19 -15.58 30.09
N LEU A 906 -3.44 -15.14 28.85
CA LEU A 906 -4.62 -15.53 28.07
C LEU A 906 -4.61 -17.03 27.74
N GLY A 907 -3.46 -17.59 27.38
CA GLY A 907 -3.28 -19.02 27.10
C GLY A 907 -3.62 -19.88 28.32
N PHE A 908 -3.12 -19.51 29.51
CA PHE A 908 -3.49 -20.17 30.76
C PHE A 908 -4.99 -20.04 31.08
N GLY A 909 -5.58 -18.85 30.88
CA GLY A 909 -7.02 -18.65 31.09
C GLY A 909 -7.91 -19.46 30.14
N MET A 910 -7.45 -19.71 28.91
CA MET A 910 -8.18 -20.49 27.90
C MET A 910 -7.84 -21.99 27.92
N GLN A 911 -6.89 -22.43 28.74
CA GLN A 911 -6.36 -23.80 28.75
C GLN A 911 -7.47 -24.86 28.89
N GLU A 912 -8.40 -24.69 29.83
CA GLU A 912 -9.50 -25.65 30.03
C GLU A 912 -10.50 -25.68 28.88
N ILE A 913 -10.75 -24.54 28.23
CA ILE A 913 -11.61 -24.48 27.05
C ILE A 913 -10.98 -25.27 25.90
N PHE A 914 -9.68 -25.09 25.71
CA PHE A 914 -8.93 -25.78 24.67
C PHE A 914 -8.81 -27.28 24.92
N ALA A 915 -8.55 -27.69 26.17
CA ALA A 915 -8.52 -29.10 26.55
C ALA A 915 -9.85 -29.81 26.26
N ASN A 916 -10.98 -29.19 26.62
CA ASN A 916 -12.32 -29.73 26.32
C ASN A 916 -12.62 -29.76 24.81
N PHE A 917 -12.15 -28.77 24.06
CA PHE A 917 -12.28 -28.74 22.60
C PHE A 917 -11.56 -29.89 21.92
N ILE A 918 -10.26 -30.04 22.21
CA ILE A 918 -9.43 -31.12 21.66
C ILE A 918 -9.97 -32.49 22.08
N SER A 919 -10.38 -32.63 23.34
CA SER A 919 -11.01 -33.87 23.83
C SER A 919 -12.31 -34.18 23.05
N GLY A 920 -13.10 -33.15 22.70
CA GLY A 920 -14.29 -33.32 21.86
C GLY A 920 -13.97 -33.82 20.45
N ILE A 921 -12.92 -33.28 19.81
CA ILE A 921 -12.45 -33.76 18.50
C ILE A 921 -11.96 -35.21 18.60
N MET A 922 -11.19 -35.53 19.64
CA MET A 922 -10.68 -36.88 19.89
C MET A 922 -11.82 -37.89 20.04
N ILE A 923 -12.86 -37.57 20.82
CA ILE A 923 -14.06 -38.42 20.97
C ILE A 923 -14.74 -38.64 19.60
N LEU A 924 -14.86 -37.60 18.77
CA LEU A 924 -15.49 -37.73 17.44
C LEU A 924 -14.67 -38.57 16.46
N PHE A 925 -13.33 -38.48 16.54
CA PHE A 925 -12.42 -39.16 15.63
C PHE A 925 -12.16 -40.62 16.04
N GLU A 926 -11.77 -40.85 17.29
CA GLU A 926 -11.47 -42.19 17.82
C GLU A 926 -12.73 -42.99 18.19
N ARG A 927 -13.85 -42.29 18.42
CA ARG A 927 -15.16 -42.87 18.76
C ARG A 927 -15.14 -43.88 19.93
N PRO A 928 -14.51 -43.57 21.09
CA PRO A 928 -14.57 -44.43 22.28
C PRO A 928 -16.00 -44.51 22.87
N VAL A 929 -16.83 -43.52 22.56
CA VAL A 929 -18.26 -43.47 22.88
C VAL A 929 -19.02 -42.89 21.69
N ARG A 930 -20.21 -43.44 21.42
CA ARG A 930 -21.12 -43.00 20.36
C ARG A 930 -22.42 -42.49 20.94
N ILE A 931 -23.12 -41.65 20.18
CA ILE A 931 -24.49 -41.25 20.53
C ILE A 931 -25.36 -42.51 20.50
N GLY A 932 -26.05 -42.79 21.61
CA GLY A 932 -26.82 -44.01 21.83
C GLY A 932 -26.12 -45.06 22.70
N ASP A 933 -24.82 -44.94 22.97
CA ASP A 933 -24.12 -45.88 23.84
C ASP A 933 -24.55 -45.71 25.29
N THR A 934 -24.71 -46.84 26.00
CA THR A 934 -24.89 -46.82 27.46
C THR A 934 -23.54 -46.90 28.13
N ILE A 935 -23.22 -45.88 28.93
CA ILE A 935 -21.91 -45.71 29.54
C ILE A 935 -22.01 -45.46 31.04
N THR A 936 -20.93 -45.76 31.74
CA THR A 936 -20.70 -45.35 33.13
C THR A 936 -19.39 -44.57 33.21
N ILE A 937 -19.44 -43.34 33.71
CA ILE A 937 -18.28 -42.46 33.90
C ILE A 937 -18.26 -41.97 35.35
N GLY A 938 -17.25 -42.39 36.12
CA GLY A 938 -17.27 -42.22 37.58
C GLY A 938 -18.51 -42.89 38.20
N ASN A 939 -19.35 -42.10 38.86
CA ASN A 939 -20.60 -42.57 39.49
C ASN A 939 -21.84 -42.34 38.62
N LEU A 940 -21.67 -41.78 37.42
CA LEU A 940 -22.78 -41.44 36.52
C LEU A 940 -22.97 -42.57 35.51
N SER A 941 -24.18 -43.10 35.40
CA SER A 941 -24.54 -44.09 34.37
C SER A 941 -25.69 -43.56 33.54
N GLY A 942 -25.67 -43.82 32.24
CA GLY A 942 -26.75 -43.37 31.36
C GLY A 942 -26.40 -43.53 29.89
N THR A 943 -27.30 -43.07 29.02
CA THR A 943 -27.13 -43.15 27.56
C THR A 943 -26.60 -41.82 27.01
N VAL A 944 -25.62 -41.85 26.13
CA VAL A 944 -25.11 -40.63 25.48
C VAL A 944 -26.14 -40.07 24.50
N SER A 945 -26.67 -38.89 24.79
CA SER A 945 -27.71 -38.27 23.98
C SER A 945 -27.16 -37.30 22.93
N LYS A 946 -26.10 -36.54 23.25
CA LYS A 946 -25.46 -35.61 22.30
C LYS A 946 -24.01 -35.34 22.66
N ILE A 947 -23.13 -35.39 21.66
CA ILE A 947 -21.73 -34.97 21.77
C ILE A 947 -21.61 -33.56 21.20
N ARG A 948 -21.18 -32.57 22.01
CA ARG A 948 -20.89 -31.20 21.54
C ARG A 948 -19.38 -30.93 21.64
N ILE A 949 -18.98 -29.79 21.09
CA ILE A 949 -17.58 -29.35 21.00
C ILE A 949 -16.83 -29.26 22.34
N ARG A 950 -17.50 -28.93 23.47
CA ARG A 950 -16.87 -28.82 24.80
C ARG A 950 -17.37 -29.81 25.84
N ALA A 951 -18.55 -30.38 25.63
CA ALA A 951 -19.19 -31.26 26.59
C ALA A 951 -20.09 -32.27 25.89
N THR A 952 -20.25 -33.43 26.51
CA THR A 952 -21.14 -34.49 26.07
C THR A 952 -22.28 -34.61 27.07
N THR A 953 -23.50 -34.72 26.56
CA THR A 953 -24.72 -34.87 27.36
C THR A 953 -25.05 -36.35 27.49
N ILE A 954 -25.20 -36.80 28.73
CA ILE A 954 -25.63 -38.15 29.11
C ILE A 954 -27.03 -38.02 29.70
N THR A 955 -27.96 -38.86 29.24
CA THR A 955 -29.31 -38.96 29.83
C THR A 955 -29.32 -40.17 30.76
N ASP A 956 -29.49 -39.93 32.05
CA ASP A 956 -29.57 -40.96 33.10
C ASP A 956 -30.92 -41.73 33.01
N PHE A 957 -31.05 -42.86 33.70
CA PHE A 957 -32.25 -43.70 33.76
C PHE A 957 -33.48 -42.95 34.31
N ASP A 958 -33.27 -41.90 35.11
CA ASP A 958 -34.30 -40.95 35.57
C ASP A 958 -34.71 -39.90 34.51
N ARG A 959 -34.18 -39.98 33.27
CA ARG A 959 -34.32 -38.97 32.19
C ARG A 959 -33.76 -37.58 32.53
N LYS A 960 -32.71 -37.52 33.37
CA LYS A 960 -31.98 -36.28 33.65
C LYS A 960 -30.85 -36.10 32.63
N ASP A 961 -30.75 -34.93 32.01
CA ASP A 961 -29.64 -34.57 31.13
C ASP A 961 -28.46 -34.04 31.95
N ILE A 962 -27.36 -34.78 31.92
CA ILE A 962 -26.13 -34.49 32.65
C ILE A 962 -25.07 -34.04 31.63
N ILE A 963 -24.58 -32.82 31.78
CA ILE A 963 -23.57 -32.23 30.88
C ILE A 963 -22.18 -32.49 31.47
N VAL A 964 -21.41 -33.36 30.82
CA VAL A 964 -20.08 -33.76 31.27
C VAL A 964 -19.03 -33.12 30.35
N PRO A 965 -18.01 -32.41 30.88
CA PRO A 965 -16.92 -31.86 30.08
C PRO A 965 -16.20 -32.95 29.28
N ASN A 966 -15.87 -32.67 28.01
CA ASN A 966 -15.26 -33.68 27.13
C ASN A 966 -13.91 -34.18 27.66
N LYS A 967 -13.14 -33.31 28.33
CA LYS A 967 -11.86 -33.67 28.96
C LYS A 967 -12.00 -34.88 29.88
N THR A 968 -13.10 -34.96 30.63
CA THR A 968 -13.37 -36.04 31.59
C THR A 968 -13.45 -37.42 30.93
N PHE A 969 -13.92 -37.52 29.68
CA PHE A 969 -14.02 -38.79 28.95
C PHE A 969 -12.67 -39.32 28.47
N ILE A 970 -11.70 -38.42 28.28
CA ILE A 970 -10.35 -38.79 27.83
C ILE A 970 -9.43 -39.05 29.03
N THR A 971 -9.54 -38.25 30.09
CA THR A 971 -8.65 -38.36 31.25
C THR A 971 -9.14 -39.32 32.34
N GLY A 972 -10.43 -39.66 32.36
CA GLY A 972 -11.06 -40.49 33.39
C GLY A 972 -11.34 -41.93 32.93
N GLN A 973 -11.64 -42.82 33.89
CA GLN A 973 -12.09 -44.17 33.59
C GLN A 973 -13.55 -44.16 33.11
N LEU A 974 -13.79 -44.81 31.98
CA LEU A 974 -15.07 -44.93 31.31
C LEU A 974 -15.37 -46.41 31.04
N ILE A 975 -16.56 -46.86 31.38
CA ILE A 975 -17.08 -48.18 31.03
C ILE A 975 -18.15 -47.99 29.96
N ASN A 976 -17.97 -48.58 28.78
CA ASN A 976 -18.97 -48.59 27.73
C ASN A 976 -19.62 -49.98 27.66
N TRP A 977 -20.91 -50.05 27.98
CA TRP A 977 -21.67 -51.29 28.06
C TRP A 977 -22.18 -51.78 26.70
N SER A 978 -22.03 -50.97 25.65
CA SER A 978 -22.59 -51.25 24.32
C SER A 978 -21.60 -51.06 23.16
N LEU A 979 -20.29 -51.00 23.45
CA LEU A 979 -19.25 -50.65 22.46
C LEU A 979 -19.12 -51.68 21.33
N THR A 980 -19.09 -52.97 21.69
CA THR A 980 -18.90 -54.09 20.75
C THR A 980 -20.23 -54.80 20.49
N ASP A 981 -20.96 -55.13 21.54
CA ASP A 981 -22.32 -55.68 21.51
C ASP A 981 -23.10 -55.22 22.75
N THR A 982 -24.41 -55.48 22.80
CA THR A 982 -25.29 -55.18 23.94
C THR A 982 -25.48 -56.36 24.89
N ILE A 983 -24.78 -57.48 24.64
CA ILE A 983 -24.93 -58.72 25.39
C ILE A 983 -24.32 -58.55 26.77
N THR A 984 -25.09 -58.87 27.80
CA THR A 984 -24.65 -58.65 29.18
C THR A 984 -24.92 -59.85 30.05
N ARG A 985 -23.96 -60.19 30.91
CA ARG A 985 -24.07 -61.30 31.85
C ARG A 985 -24.86 -60.88 33.09
N VAL A 986 -25.91 -61.63 33.38
CA VAL A 986 -26.69 -61.58 34.60
C VAL A 986 -26.27 -62.75 35.48
N THR A 987 -26.00 -62.45 36.76
CA THR A 987 -25.63 -63.45 37.76
C THR A 987 -26.66 -63.43 38.87
N LEU A 988 -27.24 -64.58 39.18
CA LEU A 988 -28.23 -64.78 40.22
C LEU A 988 -27.67 -65.77 41.24
N LYS A 989 -27.56 -65.35 42.49
CA LYS A 989 -27.08 -66.17 43.61
C LYS A 989 -28.26 -66.61 44.46
N LEU A 990 -28.30 -67.89 44.83
CA LEU A 990 -29.38 -68.48 45.60
C LEU A 990 -28.82 -69.50 46.59
N GLY A 991 -29.26 -69.42 47.85
CA GLY A 991 -28.96 -70.40 48.88
C GLY A 991 -30.15 -71.32 49.15
N VAL A 992 -29.93 -72.63 49.16
CA VAL A 992 -30.96 -73.64 49.54
C VAL A 992 -30.58 -74.37 50.82
N ASP A 993 -31.52 -75.06 51.47
CA ASP A 993 -31.24 -75.82 52.70
C ASP A 993 -30.23 -76.96 52.47
N TYR A 994 -29.45 -77.31 53.49
CA TYR A 994 -28.42 -78.37 53.45
C TYR A 994 -28.95 -79.77 53.07
N GLY A 995 -30.25 -80.02 53.26
CA GLY A 995 -30.91 -81.27 52.88
C GLY A 995 -31.45 -81.30 51.44
N SER A 996 -31.28 -80.24 50.67
CA SER A 996 -31.84 -80.13 49.31
C SER A 996 -31.06 -80.98 48.31
N ASP A 997 -31.76 -81.57 47.35
CA ASP A 997 -31.15 -82.30 46.24
C ASP A 997 -30.44 -81.33 45.27
N LEU A 998 -29.10 -81.37 45.28
CA LEU A 998 -28.24 -80.48 44.50
C LEU A 998 -28.43 -80.62 42.99
N ASP A 999 -28.66 -81.84 42.50
CA ASP A 999 -28.85 -82.10 41.07
C ASP A 999 -30.21 -81.57 40.60
N LEU A 1000 -31.25 -81.78 41.42
CA LEU A 1000 -32.59 -81.23 41.17
C LEU A 1000 -32.60 -79.68 41.21
N VAL A 1001 -31.90 -79.08 42.17
CA VAL A 1001 -31.74 -77.61 42.27
C VAL A 1001 -31.06 -77.08 41.01
N LYS A 1002 -29.96 -77.71 40.58
CA LYS A 1002 -29.24 -77.33 39.35
C LYS A 1002 -30.14 -77.43 38.12
N GLU A 1003 -30.90 -78.51 37.99
CA GLU A 1003 -31.82 -78.73 36.86
C GLU A 1003 -32.89 -77.62 36.81
N LEU A 1004 -33.53 -77.32 37.94
CA LEU A 1004 -34.59 -76.31 38.02
C LEU A 1004 -34.07 -74.89 37.74
N LEU A 1005 -32.86 -74.56 38.21
CA LEU A 1005 -32.20 -73.28 37.93
C LEU A 1005 -31.84 -73.15 36.44
N LEU A 1006 -31.32 -74.21 35.81
CA LEU A 1006 -31.07 -74.23 34.37
C LEU A 1006 -32.36 -74.15 33.55
N LYS A 1007 -33.41 -74.84 34.00
CA LYS A 1007 -34.74 -74.78 33.38
C LYS A 1007 -35.32 -73.37 33.43
N ALA A 1008 -35.24 -72.71 34.58
CA ALA A 1008 -35.69 -71.33 34.76
C ALA A 1008 -35.00 -70.36 33.77
N ALA A 1009 -33.70 -70.55 33.53
CA ALA A 1009 -32.96 -69.76 32.55
C ALA A 1009 -33.32 -70.12 31.10
N ARG A 1010 -33.41 -71.41 30.75
CA ARG A 1010 -33.69 -71.87 29.38
C ARG A 1010 -35.10 -71.58 28.89
N GLU A 1011 -36.08 -71.55 29.79
CA GLU A 1011 -37.48 -71.26 29.46
C GLU A 1011 -37.78 -69.76 29.39
N ASN A 1012 -36.89 -68.90 29.90
CA ASN A 1012 -37.08 -67.45 29.83
C ASN A 1012 -36.75 -66.93 28.41
N PRO A 1013 -37.69 -66.26 27.71
CA PRO A 1013 -37.49 -65.83 26.33
C PRO A 1013 -36.44 -64.72 26.15
N ARG A 1014 -36.06 -64.01 27.22
CA ARG A 1014 -35.05 -62.93 27.20
C ARG A 1014 -33.63 -63.43 27.50
N VAL A 1015 -33.47 -64.68 27.95
CA VAL A 1015 -32.16 -65.32 28.16
C VAL A 1015 -31.64 -65.87 26.83
N LEU A 1016 -30.39 -65.56 26.51
CA LEU A 1016 -29.72 -66.05 25.31
C LEU A 1016 -29.39 -67.54 25.46
N LYS A 1017 -29.57 -68.28 24.36
CA LYS A 1017 -29.17 -69.69 24.25
C LYS A 1017 -27.67 -69.83 24.03
N GLU A 1018 -27.05 -68.85 23.38
CA GLU A 1018 -25.61 -68.74 23.17
C GLU A 1018 -25.15 -67.33 23.62
N PRO A 1019 -24.27 -67.20 24.62
CA PRO A 1019 -23.66 -68.27 25.43
C PRO A 1019 -24.66 -68.98 26.35
N GLU A 1020 -24.51 -70.30 26.53
CA GLU A 1020 -25.42 -71.12 27.32
C GLU A 1020 -25.44 -70.69 28.81
N PRO A 1021 -26.61 -70.66 29.48
CA PRO A 1021 -26.66 -70.42 30.92
C PRO A 1021 -25.98 -71.56 31.69
N HIS A 1022 -25.23 -71.19 32.73
CA HIS A 1022 -24.52 -72.13 33.59
C HIS A 1022 -24.94 -71.96 35.05
N VAL A 1023 -25.10 -73.08 35.74
CA VAL A 1023 -25.33 -73.10 37.19
C VAL A 1023 -24.10 -73.73 37.86
N TYR A 1024 -23.53 -73.00 38.80
CA TYR A 1024 -22.43 -73.46 39.63
C TYR A 1024 -22.92 -73.67 41.05
N PHE A 1025 -22.50 -74.75 41.69
CA PHE A 1025 -22.49 -74.85 43.14
C PHE A 1025 -21.17 -74.21 43.61
N LEU A 1026 -21.24 -73.12 44.36
CA LEU A 1026 -20.07 -72.31 44.71
C LEU A 1026 -19.39 -72.83 45.97
N ASN A 1027 -20.15 -72.96 47.05
CA ASN A 1027 -19.64 -73.29 48.38
C ASN A 1027 -20.77 -73.74 49.31
N PHE A 1028 -20.38 -74.41 50.39
CA PHE A 1028 -21.21 -74.63 51.57
C PHE A 1028 -21.17 -73.36 52.42
N GLY A 1029 -22.29 -72.66 52.56
CA GLY A 1029 -22.46 -71.42 53.34
C GLY A 1029 -22.82 -71.68 54.80
N GLU A 1030 -22.89 -70.63 55.64
CA GLU A 1030 -23.14 -70.79 57.09
C GLU A 1030 -24.49 -71.47 57.41
N SER A 1031 -25.49 -71.32 56.55
CA SER A 1031 -26.81 -71.96 56.69
C SER A 1031 -27.40 -72.43 55.36
N THR A 1032 -26.67 -72.24 54.26
CA THR A 1032 -27.16 -72.40 52.88
C THR A 1032 -26.18 -73.23 52.05
N LEU A 1033 -26.70 -73.92 51.04
CA LEU A 1033 -25.94 -74.45 49.91
C LEU A 1033 -26.00 -73.40 48.79
N ASP A 1034 -24.87 -72.75 48.51
CA ASP A 1034 -24.85 -71.56 47.64
C ASP A 1034 -24.68 -71.94 46.17
N HIS A 1035 -25.69 -71.60 45.37
CA HIS A 1035 -25.70 -71.77 43.92
C HIS A 1035 -25.63 -70.42 43.20
N GLU A 1036 -24.97 -70.39 42.05
CA GLU A 1036 -24.89 -69.24 41.17
C GLU A 1036 -25.30 -69.61 39.75
N LEU A 1037 -26.42 -69.03 39.31
CA LEU A 1037 -26.89 -69.09 37.94
C LEU A 1037 -26.33 -67.88 37.17
N ARG A 1038 -25.53 -68.17 36.14
CA ARG A 1038 -25.02 -67.19 35.17
C ARG A 1038 -25.77 -67.34 33.86
N MET A 1039 -26.34 -66.25 33.38
CA MET A 1039 -27.08 -66.21 32.12
C MET A 1039 -26.77 -64.91 31.36
N HIS A 1040 -26.89 -64.91 30.05
CA HIS A 1040 -26.70 -63.71 29.24
C HIS A 1040 -28.05 -63.23 28.71
N VAL A 1041 -28.23 -61.92 28.62
CA VAL A 1041 -29.41 -61.30 28.00
C VAL A 1041 -28.99 -60.45 26.82
N ARG A 1042 -29.89 -60.26 25.86
CA ARG A 1042 -29.59 -59.56 24.60
C ARG A 1042 -29.30 -58.08 24.81
N ASP A 1043 -30.06 -57.42 25.67
CA ASP A 1043 -29.95 -55.98 25.89
C ASP A 1043 -29.84 -55.63 27.38
N LEU A 1044 -29.19 -54.50 27.67
CA LEU A 1044 -28.99 -54.02 29.04
C LEU A 1044 -30.30 -53.80 29.81
N GLY A 1045 -31.37 -53.41 29.09
CA GLY A 1045 -32.71 -53.22 29.65
C GLY A 1045 -33.40 -54.52 30.10
N ASP A 1046 -32.99 -55.67 29.58
CA ASP A 1046 -33.58 -56.98 29.92
C ASP A 1046 -33.03 -57.56 31.22
N ARG A 1047 -31.95 -56.99 31.77
CA ARG A 1047 -31.29 -57.49 32.99
C ARG A 1047 -32.26 -57.64 34.16
N ASN A 1048 -32.97 -56.57 34.52
CA ASN A 1048 -33.89 -56.59 35.66
C ASN A 1048 -35.17 -57.39 35.40
N PRO A 1049 -35.84 -57.25 34.23
CA PRO A 1049 -36.96 -58.12 33.88
C PRO A 1049 -36.63 -59.61 33.96
N VAL A 1050 -35.47 -60.05 33.44
CA VAL A 1050 -35.04 -61.45 33.52
C VAL A 1050 -34.82 -61.89 34.96
N ILE A 1051 -34.17 -61.07 35.79
CA ILE A 1051 -33.98 -61.39 37.21
C ILE A 1051 -35.33 -61.59 37.90
N ASP A 1052 -36.31 -60.71 37.67
CA ASP A 1052 -37.65 -60.83 38.27
C ASP A 1052 -38.37 -62.10 37.78
N GLU A 1053 -38.43 -62.31 36.46
CA GLU A 1053 -39.09 -63.45 35.85
C GLU A 1053 -38.48 -64.79 36.30
N VAL A 1054 -37.14 -64.89 36.30
CA VAL A 1054 -36.41 -66.09 36.73
C VAL A 1054 -36.58 -66.33 38.24
N ASN A 1055 -36.45 -65.30 39.10
CA ASN A 1055 -36.67 -65.48 40.53
C ASN A 1055 -38.11 -65.93 40.85
N ARG A 1056 -39.12 -65.36 40.17
CA ARG A 1056 -40.52 -65.80 40.33
C ARG A 1056 -40.73 -67.23 39.88
N PHE A 1057 -40.09 -67.64 38.78
CA PHE A 1057 -40.11 -69.02 38.33
C PHE A 1057 -39.49 -69.96 39.38
N ILE A 1058 -38.28 -69.64 39.84
CA ILE A 1058 -37.54 -70.41 40.86
C ILE A 1058 -38.40 -70.58 42.11
N ASN A 1059 -38.92 -69.49 42.67
CA ASN A 1059 -39.76 -69.53 43.87
C ASN A 1059 -40.98 -70.45 43.71
N ARG A 1060 -41.64 -70.39 42.55
CA ARG A 1060 -42.80 -71.24 42.25
C ARG A 1060 -42.43 -72.71 42.12
N GLU A 1061 -41.37 -73.04 41.37
CA GLU A 1061 -40.97 -74.42 41.14
C GLU A 1061 -40.31 -75.06 42.35
N PHE A 1062 -39.53 -74.30 43.13
CA PHE A 1062 -38.93 -74.78 44.38
C PHE A 1062 -40.02 -75.13 45.39
N LYS A 1063 -41.08 -74.30 45.51
CA LYS A 1063 -42.24 -74.60 46.36
C LYS A 1063 -42.98 -75.87 45.93
N LYS A 1064 -43.08 -76.16 44.63
CA LYS A 1064 -43.73 -77.39 44.12
C LYS A 1064 -42.90 -78.65 44.42
N GLN A 1065 -41.58 -78.53 44.37
CA GLN A 1065 -40.64 -79.64 44.58
C GLN A 1065 -40.15 -79.75 46.03
N HIS A 1066 -40.76 -79.01 46.96
CA HIS A 1066 -40.41 -78.99 48.38
C HIS A 1066 -38.93 -78.62 48.66
N ILE A 1067 -38.33 -77.79 47.78
CA ILE A 1067 -37.00 -77.21 48.01
C ILE A 1067 -37.19 -75.90 48.77
N ASN A 1068 -36.65 -75.85 49.98
CA ASN A 1068 -36.70 -74.65 50.80
C ASN A 1068 -35.53 -73.72 50.47
N ILE A 1069 -35.86 -72.44 50.22
CA ILE A 1069 -34.88 -71.37 50.16
C ILE A 1069 -34.50 -71.07 51.62
N SER A 1070 -33.24 -71.33 51.96
CA SER A 1070 -32.79 -71.31 53.35
C SER A 1070 -32.83 -69.91 53.94
N PHE A 1071 -33.36 -69.80 55.15
CA PHE A 1071 -33.17 -68.66 56.02
C PHE A 1071 -32.00 -68.95 56.96
N ARG A 1072 -31.43 -67.91 57.59
CA ARG A 1072 -30.34 -68.09 58.55
C ARG A 1072 -30.76 -69.08 59.66
N GLN A 1073 -30.10 -70.24 59.70
CA GLN A 1073 -30.38 -71.25 60.70
C GLN A 1073 -29.47 -71.03 61.90
N MET A 1074 -30.03 -71.13 63.11
CA MET A 1074 -29.28 -71.08 64.35
C MET A 1074 -29.67 -72.27 65.21
N GLU A 1075 -28.68 -73.06 65.60
CA GLU A 1075 -28.88 -74.05 66.65
C GLU A 1075 -28.83 -73.33 68.01
N VAL A 1076 -29.94 -73.32 68.74
CA VAL A 1076 -30.03 -72.69 70.05
C VAL A 1076 -29.94 -73.76 71.14
N TYR A 1077 -28.86 -73.69 71.91
CA TYR A 1077 -28.65 -74.49 73.11
C TYR A 1077 -28.97 -73.62 74.33
N LEU A 1078 -30.06 -73.93 75.04
CA LEU A 1078 -30.42 -73.25 76.28
C LEU A 1078 -29.80 -73.99 77.46
N LYS A 1079 -28.96 -73.29 78.24
CA LYS A 1079 -28.44 -73.79 79.53
C LYS A 1079 -29.26 -73.22 80.67
N ASN A 1080 -29.77 -74.09 81.55
CA ASN A 1080 -30.36 -73.62 82.81
C ASN A 1080 -29.26 -73.31 83.85
N LEU A 1081 -29.63 -72.63 84.95
CA LEU A 1081 -28.72 -72.27 86.06
C LEU A 1081 -28.10 -73.49 86.78
N HIS A 1082 -28.58 -74.71 86.49
CA HIS A 1082 -28.07 -75.98 87.03
C HIS A 1082 -27.15 -76.73 86.04
N GLY A 1083 -26.80 -76.13 84.89
CA GLY A 1083 -25.84 -76.69 83.94
C GLY A 1083 -26.40 -77.73 82.97
N GLN A 1084 -27.73 -77.92 82.90
CA GLN A 1084 -28.35 -78.82 81.92
C GLN A 1084 -28.58 -78.08 80.59
N GLU A 1085 -28.13 -78.70 79.49
CA GLU A 1085 -28.30 -78.20 78.12
C GLU A 1085 -29.58 -78.76 77.48
N TYR A 1086 -30.42 -77.88 76.93
CA TYR A 1086 -31.58 -78.23 76.11
C TYR A 1086 -31.39 -77.67 74.71
N LYS A 1087 -31.35 -78.54 73.69
CA LYS A 1087 -31.39 -78.12 72.29
C LYS A 1087 -32.84 -77.83 71.89
N LEU A 1088 -33.12 -76.60 71.49
CA LEU A 1088 -34.43 -76.27 70.93
C LEU A 1088 -34.51 -76.78 69.49
N VAL A 1089 -35.51 -77.62 69.19
CA VAL A 1089 -35.83 -78.10 67.85
C VAL A 1089 -37.17 -77.49 67.41
N PRO A 1090 -37.29 -76.89 66.21
CA PRO A 1090 -38.56 -76.34 65.72
C PRO A 1090 -39.61 -77.44 65.50
N VAL A 1091 -40.90 -77.12 65.67
CA VAL A 1091 -42.04 -78.00 65.35
C VAL A 1091 -42.54 -77.67 63.93
N GLU A 1092 -42.65 -78.66 63.05
CA GLU A 1092 -43.21 -78.52 61.68
C GLU A 1092 -44.75 -78.50 61.70
N ASP A 1093 -45.36 -77.61 60.88
CA ASP A 1093 -46.82 -77.44 60.76
C ASP A 1093 -47.33 -78.05 59.43
N ASP A 1094 -48.25 -79.00 59.51
CA ASP A 1094 -48.67 -79.88 58.43
C ASP A 1094 -50.12 -79.56 58.01
N SER A 1095 -50.35 -78.79 56.92
CA SER A 1095 -51.66 -78.78 56.24
C SER A 1095 -51.66 -78.23 54.81
N LYS A 1096 -52.05 -79.11 53.87
CA LYS A 1096 -52.36 -78.86 52.45
C LYS A 1096 -53.83 -78.43 52.25
N THR A 1097 -54.04 -77.67 51.19
CA THR A 1097 -55.25 -76.97 50.70
C THR A 1097 -56.41 -77.88 50.23
N ILE A 1098 -57.69 -77.50 50.46
CA ILE A 1098 -58.86 -77.84 49.61
C ILE A 1098 -59.85 -76.64 49.49
N VAL A 1099 -60.47 -76.55 48.32
CA VAL A 1099 -61.21 -75.50 47.55
C VAL A 1099 -62.72 -75.36 47.94
N PRO A 1100 -63.47 -74.29 47.52
CA PRO A 1100 -64.70 -73.77 48.15
C PRO A 1100 -66.02 -74.03 47.38
N VAL A 1101 -67.18 -73.55 47.90
CA VAL A 1101 -68.20 -72.67 47.23
C VAL A 1101 -69.53 -72.54 48.03
N SER A 1102 -70.19 -71.37 47.84
CA SER A 1102 -71.61 -70.97 48.01
C SER A 1102 -71.87 -70.03 49.20
N GLY A 1103 -72.49 -68.85 49.09
CA GLY A 1103 -73.06 -68.06 47.98
C GLY A 1103 -74.28 -67.29 48.47
N GLU A 1104 -74.27 -65.95 48.43
CA GLU A 1104 -75.38 -65.03 48.04
C GLU A 1104 -75.16 -63.58 48.52
N GLN A 1105 -75.45 -62.63 47.62
CA GLN A 1105 -75.37 -61.17 47.79
C GLN A 1105 -76.74 -60.57 48.07
N LYS A 1106 -76.81 -59.53 48.93
CA LYS A 1106 -77.62 -58.30 48.74
C LYS A 1106 -77.09 -57.15 49.63
N PRO A 1107 -77.35 -55.88 49.30
CA PRO A 1107 -76.32 -54.83 49.37
C PRO A 1107 -76.71 -53.57 50.18
N LEU A 1108 -75.77 -52.61 50.24
CA LEU A 1108 -75.89 -51.16 50.50
C LEU A 1108 -76.16 -50.69 51.95
N GLN A 1109 -75.15 -50.06 52.57
CA GLN A 1109 -75.14 -48.63 52.94
C GLN A 1109 -73.84 -48.26 53.72
N GLU A 1110 -73.10 -47.27 53.20
CA GLU A 1110 -72.28 -46.30 53.96
C GLU A 1110 -73.20 -45.44 54.88
N PRO A 1111 -72.74 -44.58 55.85
CA PRO A 1111 -71.39 -44.22 56.37
C PRO A 1111 -71.46 -43.99 57.93
N PRO A 1112 -70.81 -43.00 58.61
CA PRO A 1112 -69.41 -42.57 58.74
C PRO A 1112 -68.92 -42.69 60.23
N PRO A 1113 -68.27 -41.70 60.89
CA PRO A 1113 -66.88 -41.78 61.39
C PRO A 1113 -66.74 -41.63 62.92
N ALA A 1114 -65.48 -41.54 63.40
CA ALA A 1114 -65.07 -40.87 64.66
C ALA A 1114 -65.54 -41.54 65.98
N LYS A 1115 -64.90 -41.47 67.14
CA LYS A 1115 -63.73 -40.76 67.69
C LYS A 1115 -63.55 -41.28 69.14
N LEU A 1116 -62.33 -41.18 69.68
CA LEU A 1116 -61.95 -40.98 71.11
C LEU A 1116 -62.36 -42.12 72.07
N ASP A 1117 -61.47 -42.77 72.82
CA ASP A 1117 -60.21 -42.36 73.46
C ASP A 1117 -58.99 -43.22 73.09
#